data_AF-A0A1I5SVB7-F1
#
_entry.id   AF-A0A1I5SVB7-F1
#
_cell.length_a   1.000
_cell.length_b   1.000
_cell.length_c   1.000
_cell.angle_alpha   90.00
_cell.angle_beta   90.00
_cell.angle_gamma   90.00
#
_symmetry.space_group_name_H-M   'P 1'
#
loop_
_entity.id
_entity.type
_entity.pdbx_description
1 polymer ?
#
loop_
_entity_poly.entity_id
_entity_poly.type
_entity_poly.pdbx_seq_one_letter_code
_entity_poly.pdbx_strand_id
1 'polypeptide(L)'
;MNRGFKAIIVWLLTLLLAIPSFPITIIAETSQEINIKVLNISELENQTLTATQQFGDFTVTATSDKTVVIETHNKTADDGESFTKRLKLGGSGTAEYRSIHFSTSGEAVVTVYAMSASSSADRKLNLYKLDGTLVASVNALGSALIKNTIEITEAGGYYFASPDSGVNVYYISVQEGSSQSVQRPDWDEVEPPTIISVELDENDKSKIIITFELVTGDEGADKAYVYIKDSDGNEVDSILVGRSSDTIRTVTFVPESSGKYSFQIVAMRDDEETIKESNIVSFNFLLPLTPPYVSAYTAKDNSLLVEWEPVKEAERYIVEYKKAGEAEFKLASDNVTELSYTISNLEVGQEYVIRVTAVRGEDSASSEISKVVAEHPERKWKFARFGQSTSDIANRCEVLEGGKVIKLYSATYKEDGTIDKKGGKFTSFFDGISYYYTEVDPYKENFVFTATFHVDYLNPNVDGQEGFGIIIRDSIGEHGSTELFMTNSAAILATKLEKVFPDGTKVTLKDGLGTRFTYGLTQEHIEKNTTEGATVEYNAFSWDPNNVIKQGESYTLTLKKTNTGYHAILNNDPSTEIIMYDNYWKKLTVLDPEKIYVGLAVARGCNVTVTDISFITSDPATDPPPEPEPRPVIEPSYRVVSPTKTGNEDYKFVFLSNADGNLTVKDSKGNILIDNAEVKASVDFTKMFKLKKGINEYTVIFTPKEGYITEKGEILSSYETVEQKFTVIHKTYETQNNTIFVTPDGSPDGDGTIEAPLDIYTAVSYVRPGQTIILDGGVYKMTSGLKIPRGIDGTEENRIVMTSMKGERAILDFAGAGGGFELWGSYWHIYGIDICNTDGNIKGMQIAGHHNIIESVNAYNNGDTGIQISGTSTEPFEKWPSHNLILNCTSYNNCDPGHNNADGFAAKLTVGEGNVFRGCIAYNNLDDGWDLYAKVDTGPIGAVVIENCVAYRNGTVLDGSASGEGNGFKLGGEGIPVRHVIRNSIAFANDGNGITSNSNPAIIVENTTSAFNGGSNYALYGKGDIERSFEARNNISYKGGKPDNIELASLRQDPSNYFDGKNINGETATEDWFVSTDINIVPERDASGTIDMKGLFELTGAAPQGVGAVIGPTPGSEIDEEPVSGITDEESSSDDESVPDDEGTSYDEGPVEDEESSNDEETSDDGEVSDDEETSGDRNGVESDSEDDSKDPEQTDDEQSAKDELVKTGSWIDIKALFIIGIMLLTIGVGLMCLEKRKINENMFRKAG
;
A
#
# COMPACT_ATOMS: atom_id res chain seq x y z
N MET A 1 -18.99 66.44 -3.46
CA MET A 1 -19.95 67.56 -3.60
C MET A 1 -19.14 68.85 -3.67
N ASN A 2 -19.29 69.69 -4.71
CA ASN A 2 -18.48 70.91 -5.02
C ASN A 2 -16.96 70.64 -5.24
N ARG A 3 -16.23 71.12 -6.27
CA ARG A 3 -16.11 72.42 -7.00
C ARG A 3 -15.56 73.58 -6.14
N GLY A 4 -14.34 74.08 -6.43
CA GLY A 4 -13.62 75.01 -5.54
C GLY A 4 -12.57 76.01 -6.08
N PHE A 5 -12.37 76.18 -7.39
CA PHE A 5 -11.63 77.32 -8.02
C PHE A 5 -10.08 77.44 -7.91
N LYS A 6 -9.51 78.40 -8.65
CA LYS A 6 -8.06 78.70 -8.88
C LYS A 6 -7.68 80.14 -8.50
N ALA A 7 -6.41 80.39 -8.16
CA ALA A 7 -5.48 81.48 -8.58
C ALA A 7 -4.23 81.50 -7.63
N ILE A 8 -3.03 82.06 -7.91
CA ILE A 8 -2.61 83.39 -8.40
C ILE A 8 -1.13 83.38 -8.93
N ILE A 9 -0.85 84.10 -10.04
CA ILE A 9 0.35 84.94 -10.42
C ILE A 9 1.75 84.53 -9.87
N VAL A 10 2.74 84.06 -10.66
CA VAL A 10 3.65 84.73 -11.65
C VAL A 10 4.74 85.67 -11.05
N TRP A 11 6.02 85.32 -11.29
CA TRP A 11 7.28 86.08 -11.57
C TRP A 11 8.38 84.97 -11.69
N LEU A 12 9.42 84.98 -12.53
CA LEU A 12 10.21 86.02 -13.20
C LEU A 12 10.70 85.52 -14.60
N LEU A 13 11.25 86.40 -15.46
CA LEU A 13 11.79 86.06 -16.79
C LEU A 13 12.84 87.12 -17.23
N THR A 14 13.69 86.78 -18.23
CA THR A 14 14.67 87.62 -18.97
C THR A 14 16.05 87.80 -18.29
N LEU A 15 17.20 87.90 -19.00
CA LEU A 15 17.47 87.95 -20.46
C LEU A 15 18.91 87.44 -20.81
N LEU A 16 19.22 87.42 -22.13
CA LEU A 16 20.54 87.30 -22.80
C LEU A 16 21.13 85.89 -23.00
N LEU A 17 22.14 85.66 -23.87
CA LEU A 17 22.30 85.96 -25.32
C LEU A 17 23.75 85.65 -25.79
N ALA A 18 23.96 84.71 -26.72
CA ALA A 18 25.10 84.68 -27.67
C ALA A 18 24.92 83.55 -28.72
N ILE A 19 25.52 83.70 -29.92
CA ILE A 19 25.41 82.77 -31.07
C ILE A 19 26.79 82.68 -31.74
N PRO A 20 27.31 81.47 -32.08
CA PRO A 20 27.47 81.13 -33.50
C PRO A 20 27.16 79.66 -33.84
N SER A 21 26.60 79.42 -35.02
CA SER A 21 26.46 78.10 -35.62
C SER A 21 27.61 77.76 -36.57
N PHE A 22 28.03 76.50 -36.59
CA PHE A 22 28.88 75.90 -37.62
C PHE A 22 28.30 74.53 -38.05
N PRO A 23 28.59 74.04 -39.27
CA PRO A 23 27.79 73.00 -39.89
C PRO A 23 28.20 71.58 -39.46
N ILE A 24 27.21 70.71 -39.29
CA ILE A 24 27.36 69.26 -39.40
C ILE A 24 26.60 68.82 -40.65
N THR A 25 27.25 67.99 -41.46
CA THR A 25 26.72 67.46 -42.72
C THR A 25 25.50 66.59 -42.47
N ILE A 26 24.39 66.85 -43.15
CA ILE A 26 23.29 65.88 -43.24
C ILE A 26 23.77 64.72 -44.11
N ILE A 27 24.18 63.63 -43.49
CA ILE A 27 24.14 62.32 -44.11
C ILE A 27 22.70 61.83 -43.92
N ALA A 28 21.98 61.63 -45.01
CA ALA A 28 20.64 61.08 -44.97
C ALA A 28 20.72 59.54 -44.95
N GLU A 29 21.02 58.98 -43.79
CA GLU A 29 20.70 57.57 -43.54
C GLU A 29 19.20 57.44 -43.30
N THR A 30 18.57 56.54 -44.05
CA THR A 30 17.16 56.21 -43.89
C THR A 30 17.00 55.37 -42.63
N SER A 31 16.62 55.99 -41.52
CA SER A 31 16.16 55.29 -40.33
C SER A 31 14.97 54.40 -40.70
N GLN A 32 15.15 53.08 -40.63
CA GLN A 32 14.01 52.18 -40.46
C GLN A 32 13.42 52.47 -39.08
N GLU A 33 12.10 52.68 -39.00
CA GLU A 33 11.42 52.80 -37.72
C GLU A 33 11.44 51.42 -37.05
N ILE A 34 12.21 51.28 -35.95
CA ILE A 34 12.23 50.06 -35.14
C ILE A 34 10.86 49.96 -34.46
N ASN A 35 10.05 48.99 -34.87
CA ASN A 35 8.70 48.81 -34.36
C ASN A 35 8.74 47.85 -33.16
N ILE A 36 8.50 48.39 -31.96
CA ILE A 36 8.52 47.62 -30.71
C ILE A 36 7.11 47.56 -30.12
N LYS A 37 6.56 46.34 -30.06
CA LYS A 37 5.26 46.04 -29.46
C LYS A 37 5.50 45.47 -28.06
N VAL A 38 4.80 45.97 -27.04
CA VAL A 38 4.99 45.56 -25.64
C VAL A 38 3.66 45.17 -24.98
N LEU A 39 3.69 44.10 -24.20
CA LEU A 39 2.64 43.67 -23.28
C LEU A 39 3.24 43.51 -21.87
N ASN A 40 3.29 44.60 -21.10
CA ASN A 40 3.69 44.56 -19.70
C ASN A 40 2.47 44.27 -18.81
N ILE A 41 2.43 43.10 -18.16
CA ILE A 41 1.26 42.73 -17.35
C ILE A 41 1.16 43.57 -16.07
N SER A 42 2.29 44.12 -15.58
CA SER A 42 2.32 45.02 -14.41
C SER A 42 1.44 46.27 -14.59
N GLU A 43 1.24 46.72 -15.83
CA GLU A 43 0.45 47.91 -16.16
C GLU A 43 -1.07 47.63 -16.27
N LEU A 44 -1.48 46.36 -16.43
CA LEU A 44 -2.87 45.98 -16.65
C LEU A 44 -3.69 45.93 -15.35
N GLU A 45 -5.01 46.13 -15.44
CA GLU A 45 -5.91 45.96 -14.28
C GLU A 45 -6.10 44.47 -13.94
N ASN A 46 -6.18 44.15 -12.64
CA ASN A 46 -6.45 42.79 -12.16
C ASN A 46 -7.88 42.37 -12.58
N GLN A 47 -8.00 41.30 -13.37
CA GLN A 47 -9.27 40.87 -13.96
C GLN A 47 -9.24 39.39 -14.38
N THR A 48 -10.40 38.73 -14.38
CA THR A 48 -10.57 37.41 -14.98
C THR A 48 -11.19 37.55 -16.36
N LEU A 49 -10.44 37.15 -17.39
CA LEU A 49 -10.89 37.11 -18.77
C LEU A 49 -11.71 35.84 -19.02
N THR A 50 -12.97 36.02 -19.42
CA THR A 50 -13.94 34.96 -19.78
C THR A 50 -14.29 34.99 -21.28
N ALA A 51 -13.67 35.89 -22.03
CA ALA A 51 -13.79 36.08 -23.47
C ALA A 51 -12.48 36.68 -24.00
N THR A 52 -12.21 36.55 -25.29
CA THR A 52 -11.04 37.15 -25.95
C THR A 52 -11.02 38.68 -25.83
N GLN A 53 -9.87 39.24 -25.43
CA GLN A 53 -9.67 40.66 -25.18
C GLN A 53 -8.35 41.16 -25.77
N GLN A 54 -8.36 42.36 -26.37
CA GLN A 54 -7.19 42.98 -26.99
C GLN A 54 -6.49 43.94 -26.02
N PHE A 55 -5.16 43.90 -26.01
CA PHE A 55 -4.25 44.73 -25.21
C PHE A 55 -3.15 45.28 -26.13
N GLY A 56 -3.39 46.44 -26.75
CA GLY A 56 -2.51 47.00 -27.78
C GLY A 56 -2.42 46.08 -29.01
N ASP A 57 -1.20 45.78 -29.45
CA ASP A 57 -0.92 44.85 -30.55
C ASP A 57 -1.11 43.37 -30.20
N PHE A 58 -1.37 43.06 -28.92
CA PHE A 58 -1.56 41.69 -28.43
C PHE A 58 -3.04 41.37 -28.21
N THR A 59 -3.44 40.11 -28.43
CA THR A 59 -4.80 39.63 -28.16
C THR A 59 -4.75 38.39 -27.29
N VAL A 60 -5.36 38.46 -26.10
CA VAL A 60 -5.42 37.34 -25.15
C VAL A 60 -6.75 36.62 -25.34
N THR A 61 -6.70 35.32 -25.61
CA THR A 61 -7.89 34.50 -25.85
C THR A 61 -8.36 33.80 -24.57
N ALA A 62 -9.67 33.76 -24.36
CA ALA A 62 -10.29 33.08 -23.23
C ALA A 62 -11.74 32.72 -23.56
N THR A 63 -12.29 31.72 -22.85
CA THR A 63 -13.71 31.37 -22.87
C THR A 63 -14.26 31.33 -21.44
N SER A 64 -15.58 31.16 -21.30
CA SER A 64 -16.24 31.04 -20.00
C SER A 64 -15.79 29.82 -19.19
N ASP A 65 -15.28 28.78 -19.85
CA ASP A 65 -14.78 27.54 -19.25
C ASP A 65 -13.23 27.41 -19.29
N LYS A 66 -12.55 28.16 -20.18
CA LYS A 66 -11.09 28.26 -20.30
C LYS A 66 -10.66 29.70 -20.06
N THR A 67 -10.85 30.15 -18.83
CA THR A 67 -10.51 31.52 -18.40
C THR A 67 -8.99 31.74 -18.32
N VAL A 68 -8.61 33.02 -18.37
CA VAL A 68 -7.26 33.55 -18.13
C VAL A 68 -7.36 34.63 -17.05
N VAL A 69 -6.42 34.69 -16.10
CA VAL A 69 -6.48 35.63 -14.95
C VAL A 69 -5.28 36.58 -14.95
N ILE A 70 -5.54 37.88 -14.81
CA ILE A 70 -4.54 38.90 -14.52
C ILE A 70 -4.62 39.23 -13.02
N GLU A 71 -3.55 38.99 -12.27
CA GLU A 71 -3.53 39.13 -10.80
C GLU A 71 -2.18 39.65 -10.29
N THR A 72 -2.18 40.34 -9.14
CA THR A 72 -0.97 40.79 -8.44
C THR A 72 -0.11 39.60 -8.05
N HIS A 73 1.16 39.61 -8.47
CA HIS A 73 2.14 38.59 -8.15
C HIS A 73 3.55 39.16 -8.34
N ASN A 74 4.11 39.72 -7.25
CA ASN A 74 5.43 40.33 -7.26
C ASN A 74 6.51 39.27 -7.49
N LYS A 75 7.27 39.38 -8.58
CA LYS A 75 8.44 38.54 -8.87
C LYS A 75 9.54 39.34 -9.57
N THR A 76 10.75 39.12 -9.09
CA THR A 76 12.01 39.54 -9.73
C THR A 76 12.58 38.33 -10.48
N ALA A 77 13.09 38.57 -11.69
CA ALA A 77 13.76 37.59 -12.53
C ALA A 77 15.27 37.47 -12.17
N ASP A 78 15.95 36.52 -12.78
CA ASP A 78 17.39 36.28 -12.66
C ASP A 78 18.27 37.40 -13.25
N ASP A 79 17.76 38.12 -14.24
CA ASP A 79 18.34 39.39 -14.74
C ASP A 79 17.94 40.62 -13.91
N GLY A 80 17.20 40.42 -12.81
CA GLY A 80 16.77 41.48 -11.91
C GLY A 80 15.52 42.27 -12.33
N GLU A 81 14.95 42.02 -13.51
CA GLU A 81 13.70 42.68 -13.91
C GLU A 81 12.54 42.29 -12.99
N SER A 82 11.76 43.29 -12.56
CA SER A 82 10.82 43.15 -11.45
C SER A 82 9.38 43.50 -11.84
N PHE A 83 8.51 42.49 -11.80
CA PHE A 83 7.11 42.56 -12.25
C PHE A 83 6.15 42.45 -11.07
N THR A 84 5.07 43.22 -11.08
CA THR A 84 4.09 43.28 -9.97
C THR A 84 2.83 42.46 -10.21
N LYS A 85 2.60 42.00 -11.45
CA LYS A 85 1.41 41.22 -11.85
C LYS A 85 1.80 40.13 -12.84
N ARG A 86 0.96 39.09 -12.90
CA ARG A 86 1.05 38.00 -13.88
C ARG A 86 -0.24 37.80 -14.64
N LEU A 87 -0.12 37.28 -15.86
CA LEU A 87 -1.18 36.73 -16.68
C LEU A 87 -1.05 35.21 -16.61
N LYS A 88 -2.04 34.57 -16.00
CA LYS A 88 -2.08 33.15 -15.67
C LYS A 88 -2.98 32.42 -16.66
N LEU A 89 -2.37 31.60 -17.52
CA LEU A 89 -3.07 30.86 -18.58
C LEU A 89 -3.94 29.71 -18.03
N GLY A 90 -3.73 29.28 -16.78
CA GLY A 90 -4.66 28.39 -16.06
C GLY A 90 -4.73 26.93 -16.55
N GLY A 91 -3.93 26.54 -17.53
CA GLY A 91 -3.81 25.18 -18.05
C GLY A 91 -3.17 25.17 -19.43
N SER A 92 -3.39 24.10 -20.18
CA SER A 92 -3.14 24.06 -21.63
C SER A 92 -4.02 25.06 -22.39
N GLY A 93 -3.56 25.46 -23.59
CA GLY A 93 -4.24 26.42 -24.47
C GLY A 93 -4.04 26.11 -25.95
N THR A 94 -4.90 26.69 -26.79
CA THR A 94 -4.90 26.55 -28.26
C THR A 94 -4.95 27.94 -28.91
N ALA A 95 -5.10 28.02 -30.23
CA ALA A 95 -5.35 29.30 -30.91
C ALA A 95 -6.63 29.99 -30.39
N GLU A 96 -7.66 29.24 -30.01
CA GLU A 96 -8.97 29.77 -29.61
C GLU A 96 -9.10 30.17 -28.13
N TYR A 97 -8.28 29.60 -27.23
CA TYR A 97 -8.35 29.88 -25.79
C TYR A 97 -6.99 29.74 -25.09
N ARG A 98 -6.79 30.54 -24.02
CA ARG A 98 -5.59 30.52 -23.17
C ARG A 98 -4.29 30.71 -23.95
N SER A 99 -4.34 31.60 -24.94
CA SER A 99 -3.20 32.01 -25.74
C SER A 99 -3.06 33.53 -25.84
N ILE A 100 -1.85 33.98 -26.15
CA ILE A 100 -1.51 35.39 -26.35
C ILE A 100 -1.02 35.56 -27.79
N HIS A 101 -1.84 36.19 -28.63
CA HIS A 101 -1.60 36.40 -30.05
C HIS A 101 -0.91 37.74 -30.32
N PHE A 102 -0.08 37.79 -31.36
CA PHE A 102 0.50 38.99 -31.95
C PHE A 102 0.80 38.78 -33.44
N SER A 103 1.38 39.77 -34.11
CA SER A 103 1.83 39.64 -35.51
C SER A 103 3.15 40.37 -35.77
N THR A 104 3.92 39.87 -36.73
CA THR A 104 5.19 40.46 -37.21
C THR A 104 5.08 40.93 -38.65
N SER A 105 5.71 42.06 -38.99
CA SER A 105 5.80 42.56 -40.38
C SER A 105 6.98 41.97 -41.16
N GLY A 106 7.87 41.24 -40.50
CA GLY A 106 9.13 40.72 -41.04
C GLY A 106 9.91 39.96 -39.95
N GLU A 107 11.23 39.92 -40.07
CA GLU A 107 12.11 39.38 -39.04
C GLU A 107 11.97 40.17 -37.72
N ALA A 108 11.88 39.45 -36.60
CA ALA A 108 11.64 40.05 -35.29
C ALA A 108 12.28 39.24 -34.14
N VAL A 109 12.65 39.93 -33.07
CA VAL A 109 13.10 39.32 -31.81
C VAL A 109 11.98 39.44 -30.78
N VAL A 110 11.62 38.33 -30.14
CA VAL A 110 10.56 38.25 -29.12
C VAL A 110 11.15 37.89 -27.77
N THR A 111 11.01 38.76 -26.78
CA THR A 111 11.40 38.50 -25.39
C THR A 111 10.16 38.21 -24.55
N VAL A 112 10.18 37.15 -23.75
CA VAL A 112 9.08 36.77 -22.85
C VAL A 112 9.59 36.35 -21.48
N TYR A 113 8.98 36.91 -20.43
CA TYR A 113 9.23 36.53 -19.04
C TYR A 113 8.14 35.58 -18.56
N ALA A 114 8.52 34.34 -18.24
CA ALA A 114 7.58 33.26 -17.92
C ALA A 114 8.02 32.40 -16.73
N MET A 115 7.04 31.88 -15.99
CA MET A 115 7.22 31.00 -14.84
C MET A 115 6.12 29.92 -14.85
N SER A 116 6.43 28.71 -14.40
CA SER A 116 5.43 27.67 -14.18
C SER A 116 4.35 28.15 -13.20
N ALA A 117 3.15 27.58 -13.30
CA ALA A 117 2.12 27.69 -12.25
C ALA A 117 2.19 26.54 -11.22
N SER A 118 3.29 25.77 -11.19
CA SER A 118 3.72 24.94 -10.06
C SER A 118 5.06 25.45 -9.55
N SER A 119 5.27 25.53 -8.24
CA SER A 119 6.57 25.91 -7.66
C SER A 119 7.62 24.79 -7.68
N SER A 120 7.22 23.55 -8.00
CA SER A 120 8.08 22.35 -7.94
C SER A 120 8.21 21.59 -9.26
N ALA A 121 7.60 22.09 -10.35
CA ALA A 121 7.63 21.43 -11.65
C ALA A 121 7.73 22.45 -12.78
N ASP A 122 8.80 22.34 -13.56
CA ASP A 122 9.06 23.17 -14.73
C ASP A 122 8.08 22.86 -15.87
N ARG A 123 7.80 23.88 -16.70
CA ARG A 123 6.83 23.82 -17.79
C ARG A 123 7.39 24.46 -19.06
N LYS A 124 6.64 24.30 -20.15
CA LYS A 124 6.94 24.91 -21.45
C LYS A 124 5.90 25.95 -21.80
N LEU A 125 6.35 27.04 -22.41
CA LEU A 125 5.48 27.95 -23.18
C LEU A 125 5.90 27.83 -24.64
N ASN A 126 4.96 27.51 -25.52
CA ASN A 126 5.22 27.27 -26.93
C ASN A 126 4.74 28.45 -27.77
N LEU A 127 5.57 28.89 -28.71
CA LEU A 127 5.21 29.85 -29.74
C LEU A 127 4.78 29.09 -31.00
N TYR A 128 3.61 29.42 -31.52
CA TYR A 128 3.03 28.81 -32.72
C TYR A 128 2.73 29.87 -33.78
N LYS A 129 2.69 29.48 -35.06
CA LYS A 129 1.99 30.20 -36.12
C LYS A 129 0.47 30.03 -35.97
N LEU A 130 -0.33 30.92 -36.56
CA LEU A 130 -1.80 30.82 -36.55
C LEU A 130 -2.37 29.52 -37.17
N ASP A 131 -1.59 28.76 -37.94
CA ASP A 131 -1.97 27.44 -38.48
C ASP A 131 -1.71 26.26 -37.51
N GLY A 132 -1.16 26.53 -36.31
CA GLY A 132 -0.79 25.53 -35.31
C GLY A 132 0.64 24.99 -35.44
N THR A 133 1.42 25.44 -36.43
CA THR A 133 2.84 25.04 -36.57
C THR A 133 3.67 25.58 -35.41
N LEU A 134 4.35 24.69 -34.68
CA LEU A 134 5.29 25.06 -33.61
C LEU A 134 6.50 25.81 -34.20
N VAL A 135 6.83 26.95 -33.61
CA VAL A 135 7.97 27.81 -33.98
C VAL A 135 9.11 27.66 -32.97
N ALA A 136 8.78 27.73 -31.68
CA ALA A 136 9.75 27.60 -30.59
C ALA A 136 9.06 27.09 -29.31
N SER A 137 9.85 26.50 -28.42
CA SER A 137 9.41 26.07 -27.07
C SER A 137 10.38 26.64 -26.04
N VAL A 138 9.89 27.51 -25.17
CA VAL A 138 10.69 28.20 -24.14
C VAL A 138 10.37 27.67 -22.75
N ASN A 139 11.34 27.80 -21.84
CA ASN A 139 11.22 27.29 -20.48
C ASN A 139 10.38 28.24 -19.61
N ALA A 140 9.64 27.66 -18.67
CA ALA A 140 8.96 28.37 -17.61
C ALA A 140 9.19 27.58 -16.31
N LEU A 141 10.19 27.95 -15.53
CA LEU A 141 10.64 27.18 -14.36
C LEU A 141 9.65 27.29 -13.19
N GLY A 142 9.67 26.31 -12.29
CA GLY A 142 8.90 26.34 -11.04
C GLY A 142 9.55 27.18 -9.94
N SER A 143 10.88 27.12 -9.84
CA SER A 143 11.66 27.85 -8.85
C SER A 143 11.77 29.35 -9.16
N ALA A 144 12.09 29.70 -10.41
CA ALA A 144 12.46 31.04 -10.85
C ALA A 144 11.59 31.60 -11.98
N LEU A 145 11.45 32.93 -12.01
CA LEU A 145 10.96 33.64 -13.18
C LEU A 145 12.14 33.87 -14.12
N ILE A 146 12.04 33.42 -15.37
CA ILE A 146 13.15 33.50 -16.33
C ILE A 146 12.77 34.28 -17.60
N LYS A 147 13.76 35.02 -18.09
CA LYS A 147 13.76 35.64 -19.42
C LYS A 147 14.00 34.58 -20.48
N ASN A 148 13.21 34.59 -21.56
CA ASN A 148 13.47 33.80 -22.76
C ASN A 148 13.39 34.71 -23.98
N THR A 149 14.24 34.45 -24.99
CA THR A 149 14.28 35.21 -26.24
C THR A 149 14.12 34.26 -27.43
N ILE A 150 13.34 34.67 -28.44
CA ILE A 150 13.02 33.88 -29.63
C ILE A 150 13.21 34.75 -30.88
N GLU A 151 13.91 34.22 -31.89
CA GLU A 151 13.98 34.85 -33.22
C GLU A 151 12.84 34.35 -34.11
N ILE A 152 12.16 35.27 -34.78
CA ILE A 152 11.16 35.01 -35.81
C ILE A 152 11.75 35.44 -37.16
N THR A 153 11.82 34.51 -38.11
CA THR A 153 12.45 34.71 -39.43
C THR A 153 11.46 35.04 -40.56
N GLU A 154 10.17 35.10 -40.28
CA GLU A 154 9.11 35.30 -41.27
C GLU A 154 8.06 36.31 -40.79
N ALA A 155 7.43 37.03 -41.72
CA ALA A 155 6.26 37.85 -41.42
C ALA A 155 5.03 36.97 -41.22
N GLY A 156 4.27 37.16 -40.14
CA GLY A 156 3.10 36.32 -39.87
C GLY A 156 2.30 36.69 -38.63
N GLY A 157 1.25 35.92 -38.37
CA GLY A 157 0.54 35.91 -37.09
C GLY A 157 1.04 34.76 -36.21
N TYR A 158 1.21 35.02 -34.93
CA TYR A 158 1.79 34.09 -33.96
C TYR A 158 1.00 34.10 -32.65
N TYR A 159 1.03 32.99 -31.91
CA TYR A 159 0.49 32.95 -30.55
C TYR A 159 1.36 32.13 -29.59
N PHE A 160 1.45 32.58 -28.34
CA PHE A 160 1.96 31.78 -27.24
C PHE A 160 0.83 30.97 -26.60
N ALA A 161 1.06 29.68 -26.36
CA ALA A 161 0.20 28.82 -25.54
C ALA A 161 1.06 27.77 -24.79
N SER A 162 0.58 27.26 -23.67
CA SER A 162 1.20 26.09 -23.03
C SER A 162 0.58 24.81 -23.58
N PRO A 163 1.38 23.76 -23.90
CA PRO A 163 0.84 22.51 -24.44
C PRO A 163 -0.05 21.76 -23.44
N ASP A 164 0.41 21.58 -22.19
CA ASP A 164 -0.19 20.58 -21.29
C ASP A 164 -0.67 21.15 -19.94
N SER A 165 -0.13 22.29 -19.48
CA SER A 165 -0.30 22.72 -18.08
C SER A 165 -0.12 24.23 -17.86
N GLY A 166 -0.56 24.76 -16.72
CA GLY A 166 -0.63 26.22 -16.52
C GLY A 166 0.73 26.92 -16.44
N VAL A 167 0.90 27.99 -17.22
CA VAL A 167 2.04 28.91 -17.19
C VAL A 167 1.58 30.33 -16.81
N ASN A 168 2.46 31.07 -16.14
CA ASN A 168 2.33 32.47 -15.79
C ASN A 168 3.26 33.31 -16.69
N VAL A 169 2.72 34.34 -17.36
CA VAL A 169 3.47 35.29 -18.19
C VAL A 169 3.43 36.67 -17.55
N TYR A 170 4.56 37.39 -17.54
CA TYR A 170 4.70 38.67 -16.83
C TYR A 170 4.94 39.85 -17.78
N TYR A 171 5.64 39.58 -18.88
CA TYR A 171 5.98 40.57 -19.89
C TYR A 171 6.25 39.89 -21.23
N ILE A 172 5.84 40.53 -22.33
CA ILE A 172 6.28 40.20 -23.69
C ILE A 172 6.71 41.49 -24.39
N SER A 173 7.82 41.46 -25.14
CA SER A 173 8.11 42.43 -26.20
C SER A 173 8.39 41.74 -27.52
N VAL A 174 8.06 42.41 -28.62
CA VAL A 174 8.32 42.00 -30.00
C VAL A 174 8.96 43.18 -30.72
N GLN A 175 10.23 43.06 -31.09
CA GLN A 175 11.01 44.09 -31.80
C GLN A 175 11.20 43.67 -33.26
N GLU A 176 10.69 44.48 -34.20
CA GLU A 176 10.86 44.27 -35.63
C GLU A 176 12.07 45.07 -36.15
N GLY A 177 12.95 44.42 -36.93
CA GLY A 177 14.16 45.05 -37.49
C GLY A 177 15.43 44.88 -36.65
N SER A 178 16.59 44.97 -37.33
CA SER A 178 17.92 44.71 -36.74
C SER A 178 18.25 45.64 -35.57
N SER A 179 18.61 45.05 -34.42
CA SER A 179 19.02 45.78 -33.23
C SER A 179 20.33 46.53 -33.43
N GLN A 180 20.35 47.82 -33.09
CA GLN A 180 21.59 48.50 -32.72
C GLN A 180 21.87 48.21 -31.25
N SER A 181 23.12 47.88 -30.93
CA SER A 181 23.60 47.81 -29.55
C SER A 181 23.58 49.21 -28.93
N VAL A 182 22.94 49.37 -27.77
CA VAL A 182 23.07 50.58 -26.97
C VAL A 182 24.53 50.73 -26.54
N GLN A 183 25.16 51.86 -26.88
CA GLN A 183 26.55 52.12 -26.51
C GLN A 183 26.61 52.51 -25.02
N ARG A 184 26.82 51.53 -24.15
CA ARG A 184 27.00 51.71 -22.70
C ARG A 184 28.26 52.55 -22.40
N PRO A 185 28.33 53.23 -21.25
CA PRO A 185 29.60 53.68 -20.68
C PRO A 185 30.58 52.52 -20.46
N ASP A 186 31.87 52.80 -20.59
CA ASP A 186 32.94 51.88 -20.21
C ASP A 186 32.76 51.48 -18.74
N TRP A 187 32.95 50.21 -18.40
CA TRP A 187 32.70 49.74 -17.04
C TRP A 187 33.64 50.38 -16.03
N ASP A 188 34.87 50.77 -16.43
CA ASP A 188 35.77 51.54 -15.57
C ASP A 188 35.20 52.94 -15.24
N GLU A 189 34.40 53.55 -16.13
CA GLU A 189 33.73 54.86 -15.92
C GLU A 189 32.45 54.77 -15.07
N VAL A 190 31.93 53.58 -14.77
CA VAL A 190 30.76 53.41 -13.88
C VAL A 190 31.19 53.52 -12.41
N GLU A 191 30.59 54.48 -11.69
CA GLU A 191 30.79 54.69 -10.26
C GLU A 191 30.31 53.49 -9.42
N PRO A 192 31.05 53.08 -8.36
CA PRO A 192 30.67 51.95 -7.51
C PRO A 192 29.48 52.26 -6.59
N PRO A 193 28.73 51.24 -6.15
CA PRO A 193 27.61 51.42 -5.22
C PRO A 193 28.06 52.06 -3.91
N THR A 194 27.23 52.96 -3.35
CA THR A 194 27.54 53.68 -2.11
C THR A 194 26.42 53.50 -1.10
N ILE A 195 26.72 52.94 0.07
CA ILE A 195 25.78 52.89 1.21
C ILE A 195 25.64 54.31 1.79
N ILE A 196 24.40 54.80 1.84
CA ILE A 196 24.02 56.13 2.36
C ILE A 196 23.73 56.05 3.86
N SER A 197 22.91 55.08 4.28
CA SER A 197 22.55 54.87 5.68
C SER A 197 22.39 53.39 6.01
N VAL A 198 22.63 53.08 7.29
CA VAL A 198 22.29 51.82 7.94
C VAL A 198 21.63 52.19 9.26
N GLU A 199 20.35 51.90 9.40
CA GLU A 199 19.53 52.35 10.53
C GLU A 199 18.44 51.33 10.88
N LEU A 200 17.79 51.49 12.04
CA LEU A 200 16.63 50.65 12.40
C LEU A 200 15.35 51.23 11.81
N ASP A 201 14.37 50.38 11.49
CA ASP A 201 13.01 50.86 11.17
C ASP A 201 12.43 51.61 12.40
N GLU A 202 11.89 52.81 12.18
CA GLU A 202 11.33 53.66 13.25
C GLU A 202 10.16 53.00 13.99
N ASN A 203 9.45 52.09 13.33
CA ASN A 203 8.26 51.38 13.82
C ASN A 203 8.60 49.99 14.36
N ASP A 204 9.64 49.34 13.83
CA ASP A 204 10.04 47.98 14.20
C ASP A 204 11.56 47.82 14.30
N LYS A 205 12.07 48.02 15.52
CA LYS A 205 13.49 47.93 15.84
C LYS A 205 14.12 46.52 15.69
N SER A 206 13.36 45.49 15.35
CA SER A 206 13.92 44.20 14.93
C SER A 206 14.51 44.23 13.51
N LYS A 207 14.18 45.27 12.72
CA LYS A 207 14.59 45.40 11.33
C LYS A 207 15.70 46.43 11.14
N ILE A 208 16.66 46.10 10.27
CA ILE A 208 17.69 47.03 9.79
C ILE A 208 17.36 47.44 8.35
N ILE A 209 17.30 48.75 8.09
CA ILE A 209 17.13 49.33 6.76
C ILE A 209 18.50 49.77 6.24
N ILE A 210 18.81 49.40 5.00
CA ILE A 210 20.01 49.83 4.26
C ILE A 210 19.57 50.74 3.13
N THR A 211 19.91 52.03 3.19
CA THR A 211 19.72 52.97 2.08
C THR A 211 21.02 53.12 1.32
N PHE A 212 20.97 53.08 -0.01
CA PHE A 212 22.16 53.12 -0.87
C PHE A 212 21.89 53.76 -2.23
N GLU A 213 22.96 54.27 -2.86
CA GLU A 213 22.96 54.72 -4.24
C GLU A 213 23.66 53.70 -5.15
N LEU A 214 23.01 53.32 -6.25
CA LEU A 214 23.55 52.47 -7.31
C LEU A 214 22.78 52.66 -8.61
N VAL A 215 23.48 53.08 -9.68
CA VAL A 215 22.97 53.16 -11.05
C VAL A 215 22.85 51.76 -11.67
N THR A 216 21.72 51.46 -12.33
CA THR A 216 21.50 50.17 -13.01
C THR A 216 20.89 50.32 -14.39
N GLY A 217 21.02 49.27 -15.22
CA GLY A 217 20.63 49.28 -16.62
C GLY A 217 21.76 49.79 -17.53
N ASP A 218 21.39 50.40 -18.65
CA ASP A 218 22.32 50.66 -19.77
C ASP A 218 23.51 51.55 -19.35
N GLU A 219 23.24 52.55 -18.49
CA GLU A 219 24.22 53.51 -17.93
C GLU A 219 25.01 52.97 -16.70
N GLY A 220 24.76 51.73 -16.26
CA GLY A 220 25.29 51.23 -14.98
C GLY A 220 25.52 49.72 -14.94
N ALA A 221 25.23 49.15 -13.77
CA ALA A 221 25.28 47.70 -13.50
C ALA A 221 24.01 46.99 -13.99
N ASP A 222 24.09 45.71 -14.32
CA ASP A 222 22.90 44.92 -14.66
C ASP A 222 22.15 44.48 -13.40
N LYS A 223 22.90 44.07 -12.38
CA LYS A 223 22.37 43.65 -11.06
C LYS A 223 23.36 43.91 -9.94
N ALA A 224 22.89 43.85 -8.71
CA ALA A 224 23.75 43.86 -7.52
C ALA A 224 23.17 43.03 -6.38
N TYR A 225 24.04 42.59 -5.48
CA TYR A 225 23.66 41.99 -4.20
C TYR A 225 23.99 42.94 -3.05
N VAL A 226 23.04 43.13 -2.13
CA VAL A 226 23.30 43.71 -0.82
C VAL A 226 23.51 42.54 0.15
N TYR A 227 24.68 42.47 0.77
CA TYR A 227 25.04 41.45 1.74
C TYR A 227 24.93 41.97 3.17
N ILE A 228 24.45 41.13 4.08
CA ILE A 228 24.70 41.26 5.52
C ILE A 228 25.68 40.16 5.95
N LYS A 229 26.75 40.56 6.65
CA LYS A 229 27.81 39.68 7.14
C LYS A 229 27.96 39.83 8.65
N ASP A 230 28.36 38.76 9.32
CA ASP A 230 28.58 38.73 10.78
C ASP A 230 29.88 39.43 11.21
N SER A 231 30.29 39.25 12.47
CA SER A 231 31.51 39.83 13.03
C SER A 231 32.81 39.18 12.54
N ASP A 232 32.75 37.94 12.06
CA ASP A 232 33.89 37.16 11.58
C ASP A 232 34.05 37.27 10.05
N GLY A 233 33.02 37.78 9.36
CA GLY A 233 32.97 38.07 7.93
C GLY A 233 32.15 37.09 7.11
N ASN A 234 31.47 36.13 7.73
CA ASN A 234 30.61 35.16 7.05
C ASN A 234 29.33 35.85 6.55
N GLU A 235 28.80 35.40 5.42
CA GLU A 235 27.48 35.83 4.93
C GLU A 235 26.37 35.26 5.81
N VAL A 236 25.45 36.14 6.23
CA VAL A 236 24.27 35.79 7.05
C VAL A 236 23.02 35.73 6.19
N ASP A 237 22.88 36.67 5.24
CA ASP A 237 21.80 36.76 4.26
C ASP A 237 22.22 37.72 3.11
N SER A 238 21.55 37.65 1.96
CA SER A 238 21.77 38.60 0.86
C SER A 238 20.53 38.83 -0.02
N ILE A 239 20.39 40.08 -0.46
CA ILE A 239 19.24 40.55 -1.25
C ILE A 239 19.70 40.97 -2.64
N LEU A 240 19.19 40.30 -3.68
CA LEU A 240 19.36 40.68 -5.08
C LEU A 240 18.57 41.95 -5.40
N VAL A 241 19.22 42.89 -6.08
CA VAL A 241 18.67 44.18 -6.51
C VAL A 241 18.95 44.37 -8.00
N GLY A 242 17.90 44.35 -8.81
CA GLY A 242 17.98 44.44 -10.27
C GLY A 242 17.95 45.87 -10.83
N ARG A 243 17.47 45.98 -12.07
CA ARG A 243 17.32 47.25 -12.81
C ARG A 243 16.24 48.14 -12.19
N SER A 244 16.53 49.44 -12.04
CA SER A 244 15.59 50.48 -11.64
C SER A 244 15.99 51.85 -12.21
N SER A 245 15.01 52.73 -12.41
CA SER A 245 15.23 54.16 -12.70
C SER A 245 15.66 54.98 -11.47
N ASP A 246 15.38 54.48 -10.26
CA ASP A 246 15.74 55.15 -9.01
C ASP A 246 17.16 54.74 -8.59
N THR A 247 18.09 55.70 -8.52
CA THR A 247 19.48 55.43 -8.10
C THR A 247 19.57 55.18 -6.60
N ILE A 248 18.82 55.96 -5.80
CA ILE A 248 18.71 55.80 -4.34
C ILE A 248 17.63 54.77 -4.02
N ARG A 249 18.01 53.70 -3.31
CA ARG A 249 17.16 52.53 -3.04
C ARG A 249 17.34 52.04 -1.61
N THR A 250 16.39 51.24 -1.14
CA THR A 250 16.35 50.71 0.23
C THR A 250 16.08 49.20 0.24
N VAL A 251 16.81 48.45 1.06
CA VAL A 251 16.47 47.05 1.42
C VAL A 251 16.38 46.88 2.93
N THR A 252 15.83 45.76 3.40
CA THR A 252 15.57 45.53 4.83
C THR A 252 15.94 44.12 5.24
N PHE A 253 16.73 43.98 6.30
CA PHE A 253 17.12 42.71 6.93
C PHE A 253 16.49 42.55 8.31
N VAL A 254 16.35 41.31 8.77
CA VAL A 254 15.79 40.97 10.09
C VAL A 254 16.73 39.97 10.79
N PRO A 255 17.78 40.42 11.51
CA PRO A 255 18.76 39.53 12.13
C PRO A 255 18.17 38.76 13.31
N GLU A 256 18.54 37.48 13.45
CA GLU A 256 18.00 36.59 14.48
C GLU A 256 18.61 36.76 15.89
N SER A 257 19.68 37.54 16.02
CA SER A 257 20.42 37.81 17.25
C SER A 257 21.07 39.20 17.24
N SER A 258 21.43 39.70 18.43
CA SER A 258 22.27 40.89 18.61
C SER A 258 23.71 40.62 18.17
N GLY A 259 24.36 41.62 17.57
CA GLY A 259 25.72 41.45 17.07
C GLY A 259 26.25 42.68 16.34
N LYS A 260 27.55 42.65 16.04
CA LYS A 260 28.14 43.60 15.10
C LYS A 260 28.06 43.00 13.70
N TYR A 261 27.17 43.55 12.89
CA TYR A 261 27.02 43.19 11.48
C TYR A 261 27.82 44.14 10.60
N SER A 262 28.09 43.71 9.37
CA SER A 262 28.68 44.54 8.32
C SER A 262 27.94 44.37 7.00
N PHE A 263 27.80 45.48 6.27
CA PHE A 263 27.01 45.57 5.04
C PHE A 263 27.90 45.97 3.88
N GLN A 264 27.70 45.30 2.74
CA GLN A 264 28.46 45.51 1.51
C GLN A 264 27.54 45.32 0.31
N ILE A 265 27.68 46.16 -0.71
CA ILE A 265 26.97 46.03 -1.97
C ILE A 265 27.95 45.64 -3.05
N VAL A 266 27.64 44.60 -3.81
CA VAL A 266 28.45 44.14 -4.94
C VAL A 266 27.63 44.29 -6.21
N ALA A 267 27.99 45.24 -7.06
CA ALA A 267 27.37 45.48 -8.35
C ALA A 267 28.15 44.76 -9.48
N MET A 268 27.39 44.22 -10.42
CA MET A 268 27.86 43.33 -11.49
C MET A 268 27.27 43.74 -12.83
N ARG A 269 28.02 43.50 -13.90
CA ARG A 269 27.57 43.64 -15.29
C ARG A 269 27.84 42.30 -15.99
N ASP A 270 26.89 41.77 -16.74
CA ASP A 270 26.92 40.36 -17.17
C ASP A 270 27.90 40.08 -18.33
N ASP A 271 28.45 41.12 -18.94
CA ASP A 271 29.52 41.09 -19.94
C ASP A 271 30.92 41.45 -19.39
N GLU A 272 31.08 41.65 -18.08
CA GLU A 272 32.33 42.07 -17.43
C GLU A 272 32.84 41.09 -16.35
N GLU A 273 34.14 40.79 -16.33
CA GLU A 273 34.74 39.94 -15.28
C GLU A 273 34.98 40.68 -13.95
N THR A 274 34.89 42.02 -13.92
CA THR A 274 35.20 42.83 -12.73
C THR A 274 33.94 43.30 -12.01
N ILE A 275 33.95 43.25 -10.67
CA ILE A 275 32.85 43.69 -9.81
C ILE A 275 33.11 45.09 -9.25
N LYS A 276 32.04 45.84 -8.97
CA LYS A 276 32.09 47.16 -8.32
C LYS A 276 31.53 47.03 -6.91
N GLU A 277 32.40 47.12 -5.90
CA GLU A 277 32.03 46.95 -4.49
C GLU A 277 31.84 48.29 -3.76
N SER A 278 30.91 48.34 -2.81
CA SER A 278 30.79 49.47 -1.89
C SER A 278 31.84 49.42 -0.79
N ASN A 279 32.06 50.57 -0.15
CA ASN A 279 32.66 50.58 1.19
C ASN A 279 31.82 49.69 2.14
N ILE A 280 32.50 48.97 3.03
CA ILE A 280 31.85 48.14 4.05
C ILE A 280 31.41 49.03 5.22
N VAL A 281 30.13 49.01 5.56
CA VAL A 281 29.57 49.75 6.71
C VAL A 281 29.28 48.78 7.85
N SER A 282 29.88 49.00 9.03
CA SER A 282 29.57 48.24 10.24
C SER A 282 28.41 48.86 11.02
N PHE A 283 27.53 48.02 11.57
CA PHE A 283 26.44 48.43 12.46
C PHE A 283 26.36 47.50 13.68
N ASN A 284 26.11 48.05 14.86
CA ASN A 284 25.87 47.27 16.06
C ASN A 284 24.35 47.11 16.23
N PHE A 285 23.85 45.92 15.94
CA PHE A 285 22.44 45.57 16.14
C PHE A 285 22.22 45.01 17.55
N LEU A 286 21.10 45.37 18.14
CA LEU A 286 20.64 44.91 19.44
C LEU A 286 19.18 44.46 19.27
N LEU A 287 18.96 43.15 19.26
CA LEU A 287 17.63 42.56 19.10
C LEU A 287 16.73 43.04 20.24
N PRO A 288 15.56 43.66 19.99
CA PRO A 288 14.65 44.05 21.06
C PRO A 288 14.10 42.82 21.80
N LEU A 289 14.09 42.85 23.14
CA LEU A 289 13.39 41.83 23.91
C LEU A 289 11.89 41.87 23.61
N THR A 290 11.28 40.71 23.38
CA THR A 290 9.83 40.56 23.27
C THR A 290 9.19 40.36 24.64
N PRO A 291 7.93 40.78 24.86
CA PRO A 291 7.18 40.37 26.04
C PRO A 291 7.06 38.83 26.08
N PRO A 292 7.29 38.16 27.23
CA PRO A 292 7.12 36.72 27.33
C PRO A 292 5.64 36.32 27.14
N TYR A 293 5.38 35.19 26.50
CA TYR A 293 4.04 34.60 26.50
C TYR A 293 3.84 33.82 27.79
N VAL A 294 2.85 34.19 28.61
CA VAL A 294 2.70 33.73 30.01
C VAL A 294 1.39 32.96 30.21
N SER A 295 1.46 31.85 30.94
CA SER A 295 0.30 31.09 31.44
C SER A 295 0.34 30.96 32.96
N ALA A 296 -0.81 30.65 33.57
CA ALA A 296 -0.95 30.49 35.02
C ALA A 296 -2.00 29.42 35.39
N TYR A 297 -1.61 28.52 36.29
CA TYR A 297 -2.41 27.36 36.71
C TYR A 297 -2.47 27.28 38.24
N THR A 298 -3.62 26.91 38.78
CA THR A 298 -3.78 26.59 40.20
C THR A 298 -3.01 25.32 40.50
N ALA A 299 -2.04 25.42 41.41
CA ALA A 299 -1.28 24.29 41.92
C ALA A 299 -1.74 23.96 43.35
N LYS A 300 -1.06 23.01 44.01
CA LYS A 300 -1.36 22.62 45.39
C LYS A 300 -1.14 23.77 46.38
N ASP A 301 -1.72 23.64 47.57
CA ASP A 301 -1.47 24.53 48.72
C ASP A 301 -1.76 26.01 48.44
N ASN A 302 -2.85 26.27 47.71
CA ASN A 302 -3.34 27.60 47.31
C ASN A 302 -2.26 28.44 46.63
N SER A 303 -1.63 27.89 45.59
CA SER A 303 -0.58 28.54 44.81
C SER A 303 -0.94 28.65 43.33
N LEU A 304 -0.29 29.58 42.63
CA LEU A 304 -0.33 29.66 41.17
C LEU A 304 1.05 29.30 40.62
N LEU A 305 1.13 28.22 39.84
CA LEU A 305 2.26 27.95 38.96
C LEU A 305 2.14 28.86 37.74
N VAL A 306 3.11 29.75 37.59
CA VAL A 306 3.26 30.66 36.43
C VAL A 306 4.34 30.09 35.53
N GLU A 307 4.09 30.05 34.23
CA GLU A 307 5.03 29.52 33.22
C GLU A 307 5.09 30.47 32.02
N TRP A 308 6.19 30.45 31.27
CA TRP A 308 6.33 31.29 30.08
C TRP A 308 7.25 30.72 29.01
N GLU A 309 7.10 31.20 27.78
CA GLU A 309 7.99 30.87 26.67
C GLU A 309 9.33 31.63 26.76
N PRO A 310 10.44 31.05 26.28
CA PRO A 310 11.76 31.67 26.34
C PRO A 310 11.86 32.88 25.41
N VAL A 311 12.14 34.05 25.97
CA VAL A 311 12.46 35.26 25.21
C VAL A 311 13.92 35.21 24.76
N LYS A 312 14.17 35.36 23.45
CA LYS A 312 15.54 35.42 22.90
C LYS A 312 16.37 36.48 23.65
N GLU A 313 17.56 36.07 24.09
CA GLU A 313 18.54 36.91 24.81
C GLU A 313 18.11 37.47 26.16
N ALA A 314 17.02 37.00 26.76
CA ALA A 314 16.72 37.30 28.16
C ALA A 314 17.73 36.60 29.08
N GLU A 315 18.36 37.35 29.98
CA GLU A 315 19.32 36.84 30.98
C GLU A 315 18.61 36.26 32.21
N ARG A 316 17.43 36.81 32.54
CA ARG A 316 16.57 36.44 33.67
C ARG A 316 15.16 37.01 33.50
N TYR A 317 14.25 36.56 34.36
CA TYR A 317 12.89 37.04 34.47
C TYR A 317 12.59 37.58 35.87
N ILE A 318 11.79 38.65 35.94
CA ILE A 318 11.16 39.18 37.15
C ILE A 318 9.70 38.74 37.14
N VAL A 319 9.22 38.19 38.25
CA VAL A 319 7.82 37.78 38.45
C VAL A 319 7.21 38.64 39.56
N GLU A 320 6.11 39.33 39.24
CA GLU A 320 5.33 40.15 40.16
C GLU A 320 3.86 39.75 40.17
N TYR A 321 3.12 40.06 41.23
CA TYR A 321 1.69 39.78 41.32
C TYR A 321 0.93 40.75 42.23
N LYS A 322 -0.39 40.87 42.04
CA LYS A 322 -1.29 41.63 42.90
C LYS A 322 -2.72 41.09 42.83
N LYS A 323 -3.57 41.37 43.82
CA LYS A 323 -5.00 41.06 43.69
C LYS A 323 -5.63 41.95 42.61
N ALA A 324 -6.61 41.43 41.89
CA ALA A 324 -7.41 42.23 40.96
C ALA A 324 -8.04 43.42 41.70
N GLY A 325 -7.81 44.63 41.19
CA GLY A 325 -8.22 45.90 41.83
C GLY A 325 -7.20 46.54 42.78
N GLU A 326 -6.11 45.85 43.17
CA GLU A 326 -4.97 46.51 43.83
C GLU A 326 -4.19 47.38 42.81
N ALA A 327 -3.61 48.49 43.28
CA ALA A 327 -2.83 49.40 42.43
C ALA A 327 -1.41 48.87 42.18
N GLU A 328 -0.67 48.62 43.27
CA GLU A 328 0.74 48.24 43.26
C GLU A 328 0.93 46.73 43.09
N PHE A 329 2.04 46.35 42.45
CA PHE A 329 2.49 44.96 42.34
C PHE A 329 3.40 44.58 43.52
N LYS A 330 3.34 43.31 43.93
CA LYS A 330 4.22 42.69 44.92
C LYS A 330 5.23 41.83 44.15
N LEU A 331 6.52 42.03 44.44
CA LEU A 331 7.57 41.19 43.88
C LEU A 331 7.44 39.75 44.41
N ALA A 332 7.42 38.77 43.52
CA ALA A 332 7.51 37.36 43.87
C ALA A 332 8.97 36.86 43.77
N SER A 333 9.67 37.22 42.69
CA SER A 333 11.11 37.02 42.51
C SER A 333 11.66 37.97 41.43
N ASP A 334 12.89 38.47 41.58
CA ASP A 334 13.58 39.35 40.64
C ASP A 334 14.67 38.66 39.79
N ASN A 335 14.96 37.39 40.06
CA ASN A 335 16.05 36.64 39.42
C ASN A 335 15.65 35.18 39.16
N VAL A 336 14.62 34.97 38.35
CA VAL A 336 14.24 33.64 37.85
C VAL A 336 14.99 33.36 36.54
N THR A 337 15.79 32.30 36.49
CA THR A 337 16.43 31.79 35.26
C THR A 337 15.63 30.70 34.57
N GLU A 338 14.80 30.00 35.34
CA GLU A 338 13.85 29.01 34.84
C GLU A 338 12.69 29.66 34.06
N LEU A 339 11.98 28.87 33.27
CA LEU A 339 10.79 29.29 32.53
C LEU A 339 9.48 29.15 33.34
N SER A 340 9.58 29.06 34.66
CA SER A 340 8.43 28.96 35.56
C SER A 340 8.71 29.46 36.98
N TYR A 341 7.65 29.83 37.70
CA TYR A 341 7.72 30.23 39.11
C TYR A 341 6.38 29.96 39.83
N THR A 342 6.43 29.40 41.04
CA THR A 342 5.23 29.15 41.86
C THR A 342 5.01 30.26 42.88
N ILE A 343 3.89 30.97 42.75
CA ILE A 343 3.45 32.02 43.69
C ILE A 343 2.56 31.38 44.75
N SER A 344 3.09 31.18 45.95
CA SER A 344 2.41 30.49 47.07
C SER A 344 1.65 31.42 48.03
N ASN A 345 0.81 30.82 48.88
CA ASN A 345 0.04 31.50 49.95
C ASN A 345 -0.99 32.51 49.40
N LEU A 346 -1.74 32.11 48.37
CA LEU A 346 -2.80 32.90 47.77
C LEU A 346 -4.18 32.53 48.35
N GLU A 347 -5.20 33.31 48.02
CA GLU A 347 -6.57 33.11 48.50
C GLU A 347 -7.43 32.41 47.44
N VAL A 348 -8.03 31.27 47.79
CA VAL A 348 -8.97 30.53 46.91
C VAL A 348 -10.16 31.43 46.54
N GLY A 349 -10.50 31.45 45.25
CA GLY A 349 -11.56 32.29 44.69
C GLY A 349 -11.16 33.75 44.41
N GLN A 350 -9.95 34.18 44.79
CA GLN A 350 -9.45 35.51 44.47
C GLN A 350 -8.75 35.51 43.09
N GLU A 351 -9.05 36.54 42.29
CA GLU A 351 -8.29 36.84 41.07
C GLU A 351 -7.01 37.61 41.40
N TYR A 352 -5.90 37.19 40.80
CA TYR A 352 -4.61 37.88 40.83
C TYR A 352 -4.20 38.27 39.41
N VAL A 353 -3.65 39.48 39.26
CA VAL A 353 -2.91 39.89 38.06
C VAL A 353 -1.44 39.56 38.31
N ILE A 354 -0.86 38.78 37.40
CA ILE A 354 0.55 38.37 37.40
C ILE A 354 1.25 39.14 36.29
N ARG A 355 2.47 39.61 36.54
CA ARG A 355 3.37 40.16 35.52
C ARG A 355 4.63 39.29 35.45
N VAL A 356 5.07 38.96 34.24
CA VAL A 356 6.41 38.44 33.99
C VAL A 356 7.16 39.43 33.10
N THR A 357 8.39 39.73 33.46
CA THR A 357 9.26 40.68 32.74
C THR A 357 10.57 40.00 32.39
N ALA A 358 10.82 39.82 31.08
CA ALA A 358 12.13 39.42 30.56
C ALA A 358 13.13 40.59 30.71
N VAL A 359 14.38 40.31 31.07
CA VAL A 359 15.41 41.34 31.30
C VAL A 359 16.75 40.94 30.68
N ARG A 360 17.46 41.92 30.10
CA ARG A 360 18.84 41.81 29.59
C ARG A 360 19.58 43.12 29.91
N GLY A 361 20.43 43.12 30.94
CA GLY A 361 21.02 44.33 31.47
C GLY A 361 19.98 45.34 31.93
N GLU A 362 19.90 46.49 31.23
CA GLU A 362 18.90 47.55 31.45
C GLU A 362 17.66 47.40 30.55
N ASP A 363 17.72 46.57 29.49
CA ASP A 363 16.55 46.30 28.63
C ASP A 363 15.55 45.39 29.35
N SER A 364 14.26 45.66 29.18
CA SER A 364 13.20 44.79 29.70
C SER A 364 11.92 44.83 28.85
N ALA A 365 11.19 43.72 28.84
CA ALA A 365 9.90 43.58 28.18
C ALA A 365 8.96 42.72 29.03
N SER A 366 7.71 43.19 29.24
CA SER A 366 6.78 42.59 30.21
C SER A 366 5.41 42.30 29.63
N SER A 367 4.78 41.24 30.13
CA SER A 367 3.38 40.88 29.86
C SER A 367 2.62 40.63 31.16
N GLU A 368 1.29 40.74 31.11
CA GLU A 368 0.40 40.55 32.26
C GLU A 368 -0.73 39.56 31.95
N ILE A 369 -1.09 38.72 32.92
CA ILE A 369 -2.22 37.78 32.85
C ILE A 369 -3.03 37.80 34.15
N SER A 370 -4.36 37.72 34.05
CA SER A 370 -5.25 37.53 35.20
C SER A 370 -5.54 36.05 35.44
N LYS A 371 -5.54 35.61 36.69
CA LYS A 371 -5.87 34.24 37.08
C LYS A 371 -6.60 34.17 38.42
N VAL A 372 -7.73 33.47 38.46
CA VAL A 372 -8.42 33.07 39.70
C VAL A 372 -7.77 31.82 40.26
N VAL A 373 -7.50 31.80 41.57
CA VAL A 373 -7.04 30.59 42.29
C VAL A 373 -8.24 29.66 42.50
N ALA A 374 -8.21 28.46 41.92
CA ALA A 374 -9.26 27.46 42.12
C ALA A 374 -9.17 26.76 43.49
N GLU A 375 -10.20 26.00 43.86
CA GLU A 375 -10.22 25.21 45.11
C GLU A 375 -9.37 23.94 45.02
N HIS A 376 -9.11 23.45 43.81
CA HIS A 376 -8.33 22.25 43.53
C HIS A 376 -7.28 22.53 42.44
N PRO A 377 -6.15 21.79 42.40
CA PRO A 377 -5.15 21.96 41.35
C PRO A 377 -5.74 21.71 39.96
N GLU A 378 -5.38 22.56 39.00
CA GLU A 378 -5.83 22.45 37.61
C GLU A 378 -4.93 21.49 36.83
N ARG A 379 -5.55 20.59 36.04
CA ARG A 379 -4.82 19.73 35.10
C ARG A 379 -4.26 20.58 33.95
N LYS A 380 -2.94 20.53 33.74
CA LYS A 380 -2.30 21.20 32.61
C LYS A 380 -2.63 20.48 31.30
N TRP A 381 -3.18 21.24 30.36
CA TRP A 381 -3.38 20.83 28.97
C TRP A 381 -2.43 21.59 28.06
N LYS A 382 -2.02 20.95 26.97
CA LYS A 382 -1.08 21.44 25.95
C LYS A 382 -1.65 21.23 24.56
N PHE A 383 -1.27 22.06 23.59
CA PHE A 383 -1.53 21.82 22.17
C PHE A 383 -0.24 21.50 21.44
N ALA A 384 -0.24 20.42 20.67
CA ALA A 384 0.79 20.10 19.70
C ALA A 384 0.17 19.83 18.33
N ARG A 385 0.69 20.49 17.28
CA ARG A 385 0.61 19.95 15.93
C ARG A 385 1.92 19.22 15.65
N PHE A 386 1.86 17.98 15.20
CA PHE A 386 3.05 17.23 14.80
C PHE A 386 2.70 16.16 13.77
N GLY A 387 3.72 15.71 13.06
CA GLY A 387 3.64 14.59 12.12
C GLY A 387 3.37 15.00 10.67
N GLN A 388 3.57 14.05 9.77
CA GLN A 388 3.49 14.26 8.32
C GLN A 388 2.20 14.93 7.84
N SER A 389 2.37 15.84 6.87
CA SER A 389 1.31 16.68 6.27
C SER A 389 0.66 17.71 7.20
N THR A 390 1.16 17.96 8.42
CA THR A 390 0.63 19.06 9.26
C THR A 390 1.15 20.44 8.85
N SER A 391 0.44 21.52 9.22
CA SER A 391 0.88 22.92 9.04
C SER A 391 0.10 23.88 9.94
N ASP A 392 0.63 25.05 10.31
CA ASP A 392 -0.04 26.01 11.20
C ASP A 392 -1.41 26.49 10.69
N ILE A 393 -1.56 26.56 9.37
CA ILE A 393 -2.79 27.02 8.71
C ILE A 393 -3.91 25.98 8.87
N ALA A 394 -3.60 24.69 8.67
CA ALA A 394 -4.59 23.61 8.73
C ALA A 394 -4.76 23.01 10.13
N ASN A 395 -3.67 22.89 10.89
CA ASN A 395 -3.58 22.22 12.18
C ASN A 395 -3.45 23.23 13.32
N ARG A 396 -4.59 23.57 13.93
CA ARG A 396 -4.71 24.61 14.96
C ARG A 396 -5.73 24.20 16.03
N CYS A 397 -5.67 24.86 17.18
CA CYS A 397 -6.57 24.66 18.32
C CYS A 397 -7.07 26.01 18.85
N GLU A 398 -8.36 26.12 19.16
CA GLU A 398 -8.95 27.25 19.88
C GLU A 398 -9.48 26.76 21.23
N VAL A 399 -8.91 27.26 22.33
CA VAL A 399 -9.32 26.95 23.70
C VAL A 399 -10.29 28.03 24.17
N LEU A 400 -11.58 27.69 24.29
CA LEU A 400 -12.67 28.62 24.58
C LEU A 400 -13.30 28.36 25.95
N GLU A 401 -13.99 29.37 26.49
CA GLU A 401 -14.73 29.31 27.76
C GLU A 401 -13.94 28.77 28.98
N GLY A 402 -12.62 29.00 29.00
CA GLY A 402 -11.73 28.49 30.06
C GLY A 402 -11.42 26.99 29.94
N GLY A 403 -11.49 26.42 28.73
CA GLY A 403 -11.20 25.01 28.46
C GLY A 403 -12.43 24.10 28.39
N LYS A 404 -13.64 24.65 28.51
CA LYS A 404 -14.90 23.89 28.43
C LYS A 404 -15.32 23.56 26.99
N VAL A 405 -14.85 24.36 26.04
CA VAL A 405 -15.09 24.18 24.61
C VAL A 405 -13.74 24.23 23.91
N ILE A 406 -13.36 23.15 23.23
CA ILE A 406 -12.10 23.05 22.50
C ILE A 406 -12.43 22.86 21.02
N LYS A 407 -11.96 23.75 20.15
CA LYS A 407 -12.06 23.54 18.70
C LYS A 407 -10.75 23.02 18.17
N LEU A 408 -10.79 21.88 17.50
CA LEU A 408 -9.64 21.30 16.83
C LEU A 408 -9.87 21.28 15.33
N TYR A 409 -8.85 21.72 14.59
CA TYR A 409 -8.90 21.82 13.16
C TYR A 409 -7.82 20.96 12.52
N SER A 410 -8.15 20.29 11.42
CA SER A 410 -7.18 19.67 10.51
C SER A 410 -7.36 20.11 9.06
N ALA A 411 -8.24 21.09 8.79
CA ALA A 411 -8.51 21.56 7.45
C ALA A 411 -8.86 23.06 7.36
N THR A 412 -8.63 23.63 6.19
CA THR A 412 -9.35 24.81 5.68
C THR A 412 -10.25 24.39 4.52
N TYR A 413 -11.39 25.06 4.37
CA TYR A 413 -12.37 24.82 3.31
C TYR A 413 -12.92 26.16 2.81
N LYS A 414 -13.51 26.17 1.61
CA LYS A 414 -14.01 27.38 0.92
C LYS A 414 -15.51 27.59 1.22
N GLU A 415 -16.05 28.75 0.80
CA GLU A 415 -17.47 29.08 0.99
C GLU A 415 -18.45 28.08 0.33
N ASP A 416 -17.99 27.31 -0.67
CA ASP A 416 -18.76 26.23 -1.32
C ASP A 416 -18.68 24.87 -0.59
N GLY A 417 -17.99 24.79 0.55
CA GLY A 417 -17.76 23.56 1.30
C GLY A 417 -16.65 22.66 0.76
N THR A 418 -16.04 22.98 -0.40
CA THR A 418 -14.91 22.21 -0.92
C THR A 418 -13.66 22.46 -0.08
N ILE A 419 -12.89 21.40 0.16
CA ILE A 419 -11.65 21.51 0.92
C ILE A 419 -10.62 22.39 0.21
N ASP A 420 -9.87 23.17 0.98
CA ASP A 420 -8.81 24.07 0.50
C ASP A 420 -7.43 23.54 0.87
N LYS A 421 -7.24 23.17 2.15
CA LYS A 421 -6.03 22.48 2.63
C LYS A 421 -6.38 21.35 3.58
N LYS A 422 -5.68 20.23 3.41
CA LYS A 422 -5.64 19.08 4.31
C LYS A 422 -4.47 19.23 5.28
N GLY A 423 -4.62 18.78 6.51
CA GLY A 423 -3.62 18.88 7.58
C GLY A 423 -3.49 17.57 8.36
N GLY A 424 -2.32 16.94 8.29
CA GLY A 424 -2.07 15.65 8.93
C GLY A 424 -2.66 14.45 8.20
N LYS A 425 -2.74 13.31 8.91
CA LYS A 425 -3.36 12.02 8.54
C LYS A 425 -3.37 11.07 9.76
N PHE A 426 -4.44 10.30 9.96
CA PHE A 426 -4.35 9.09 10.77
C PHE A 426 -3.75 7.93 9.96
N THR A 427 -2.91 7.10 10.58
CA THR A 427 -2.44 5.84 9.97
C THR A 427 -2.48 4.67 10.97
N SER A 428 -1.75 3.59 10.72
CA SER A 428 -1.63 2.45 11.64
C SER A 428 -0.66 2.69 12.79
N PHE A 429 0.48 3.35 12.52
CA PHE A 429 1.59 3.50 13.45
C PHE A 429 2.09 4.95 13.62
N PHE A 430 1.93 5.81 12.61
CA PHE A 430 2.44 7.18 12.61
C PHE A 430 1.38 8.21 12.22
N ASP A 431 1.07 9.13 13.11
CA ASP A 431 0.00 10.11 12.91
C ASP A 431 0.57 11.49 12.58
N GLY A 432 -0.11 12.21 11.68
CA GLY A 432 -0.05 13.66 11.61
C GLY A 432 -1.34 14.24 12.18
N ILE A 433 -1.29 14.95 13.29
CA ILE A 433 -2.48 15.38 14.04
C ILE A 433 -2.38 16.79 14.61
N SER A 434 -3.55 17.40 14.80
CA SER A 434 -3.77 18.44 15.80
C SER A 434 -4.17 17.75 17.11
N TYR A 435 -3.38 17.89 18.16
CA TYR A 435 -3.54 17.14 19.41
C TYR A 435 -3.58 18.06 20.62
N TYR A 436 -4.67 18.02 21.39
CA TYR A 436 -4.83 18.77 22.64
C TYR A 436 -4.91 17.80 23.81
N TYR A 437 -3.86 17.79 24.65
CA TYR A 437 -3.53 16.66 25.51
C TYR A 437 -3.03 17.06 26.89
N THR A 438 -3.03 16.10 27.79
CA THR A 438 -2.44 16.18 29.14
C THR A 438 -1.44 15.05 29.35
N GLU A 439 -0.51 15.23 30.29
CA GLU A 439 0.41 14.20 30.75
C GLU A 439 -0.21 13.44 31.93
N VAL A 440 0.00 12.12 31.97
CA VAL A 440 -0.50 11.21 33.01
C VAL A 440 0.63 10.29 33.45
N ASP A 441 0.78 10.11 34.77
CA ASP A 441 1.68 9.13 35.38
C ASP A 441 0.98 7.76 35.39
N PRO A 442 1.39 6.79 34.54
CA PRO A 442 0.63 5.56 34.33
C PRO A 442 0.59 4.66 35.58
N TYR A 443 1.49 4.86 36.54
CA TYR A 443 1.58 4.05 37.76
C TYR A 443 0.88 4.68 38.98
N LYS A 444 0.55 5.97 38.93
CA LYS A 444 -0.14 6.70 40.01
C LYS A 444 -1.55 7.13 39.68
N GLU A 445 -1.96 7.05 38.41
CA GLU A 445 -3.25 7.56 37.94
C GLU A 445 -3.93 6.59 36.97
N ASN A 446 -5.12 6.12 37.36
CA ASN A 446 -6.14 5.59 36.45
C ASN A 446 -7.13 6.72 36.14
N PHE A 447 -7.87 6.62 35.03
CA PHE A 447 -8.79 7.69 34.62
C PHE A 447 -9.96 7.22 33.77
N VAL A 448 -11.02 8.04 33.75
CA VAL A 448 -12.08 8.04 32.75
C VAL A 448 -12.06 9.39 32.05
N PHE A 449 -11.83 9.40 30.74
CA PHE A 449 -11.88 10.61 29.91
C PHE A 449 -13.05 10.52 28.93
N THR A 450 -14.01 11.43 29.08
CA THR A 450 -15.21 11.55 28.24
C THR A 450 -15.22 12.92 27.55
N ALA A 451 -15.62 12.96 26.28
CA ALA A 451 -15.86 14.21 25.54
C ALA A 451 -16.88 14.02 24.40
N THR A 452 -17.68 15.05 24.12
CA THR A 452 -18.61 15.09 22.99
C THR A 452 -17.98 15.83 21.82
N PHE A 453 -17.80 15.16 20.68
CA PHE A 453 -17.27 15.75 19.45
C PHE A 453 -18.42 16.11 18.52
N HIS A 454 -18.59 17.40 18.21
CA HIS A 454 -19.45 17.87 17.12
C HIS A 454 -18.63 18.05 15.84
N VAL A 455 -19.10 17.50 14.72
CA VAL A 455 -18.36 17.53 13.45
C VAL A 455 -18.67 18.80 12.66
N ASP A 456 -17.92 19.87 12.93
CA ASP A 456 -18.05 21.17 12.24
C ASP A 456 -17.83 21.04 10.72
N TYR A 457 -16.88 20.19 10.32
CA TYR A 457 -16.54 19.93 8.92
C TYR A 457 -16.06 18.50 8.70
N LEU A 458 -16.48 17.86 7.62
CA LEU A 458 -15.91 16.61 7.12
C LEU A 458 -15.66 16.70 5.61
N ASN A 459 -14.48 16.27 5.16
CA ASN A 459 -14.08 16.28 3.76
C ASN A 459 -15.08 15.45 2.90
N PRO A 460 -15.78 16.07 1.92
CA PRO A 460 -16.80 15.37 1.13
C PRO A 460 -16.24 14.34 0.14
N ASN A 461 -14.92 14.30 -0.09
CA ASN A 461 -14.24 13.30 -0.92
C ASN A 461 -13.23 12.50 -0.07
N VAL A 462 -13.75 11.58 0.73
CA VAL A 462 -13.06 10.89 1.84
C VAL A 462 -11.80 10.12 1.38
N ASP A 463 -10.63 10.42 1.95
CA ASP A 463 -9.39 9.66 1.70
C ASP A 463 -9.44 8.27 2.37
N GLY A 464 -10.00 8.21 3.59
CA GLY A 464 -9.78 7.13 4.56
C GLY A 464 -8.59 7.40 5.48
N GLN A 465 -8.38 8.68 5.83
CA GLN A 465 -7.33 9.17 6.74
C GLN A 465 -7.78 10.35 7.61
N GLU A 466 -9.00 10.85 7.40
CA GLU A 466 -9.64 11.92 8.17
C GLU A 466 -10.48 11.42 9.34
N GLY A 467 -10.82 12.35 10.25
CA GLY A 467 -11.69 12.10 11.39
C GLY A 467 -11.16 12.73 12.67
N PHE A 468 -11.62 12.25 13.81
CA PHE A 468 -11.35 12.77 15.16
C PHE A 468 -11.37 11.64 16.20
N GLY A 469 -10.85 11.87 17.40
CA GLY A 469 -10.99 10.91 18.50
C GLY A 469 -10.35 11.30 19.82
N ILE A 470 -10.48 10.43 20.82
CA ILE A 470 -9.67 10.44 22.04
C ILE A 470 -8.53 9.43 21.86
N ILE A 471 -7.29 9.86 22.09
CA ILE A 471 -6.08 9.05 21.88
C ILE A 471 -5.19 9.13 23.13
N ILE A 472 -4.77 7.96 23.60
CA ILE A 472 -3.64 7.76 24.52
C ILE A 472 -2.41 7.40 23.66
N ARG A 473 -1.26 8.01 23.93
CA ARG A 473 0.03 7.73 23.27
C ARG A 473 1.10 7.49 24.33
N ASP A 474 2.06 6.60 24.05
CA ASP A 474 3.26 6.40 24.88
C ASP A 474 4.43 7.31 24.47
N SER A 475 4.24 8.21 23.52
CA SER A 475 5.20 9.27 23.15
C SER A 475 4.50 10.48 22.53
N ILE A 476 5.17 11.64 22.55
CA ILE A 476 4.66 12.91 22.01
C ILE A 476 5.61 13.48 20.95
N GLY A 477 5.05 13.92 19.82
CA GLY A 477 5.83 14.56 18.76
C GLY A 477 6.11 16.04 19.06
N GLU A 478 7.24 16.54 18.61
CA GLU A 478 7.65 17.93 18.76
C GLU A 478 6.64 18.89 18.10
N HIS A 479 6.17 19.90 18.84
CA HIS A 479 5.26 20.90 18.31
C HIS A 479 5.91 21.61 17.12
N GLY A 480 5.26 21.56 15.95
CA GLY A 480 5.72 22.21 14.74
C GLY A 480 6.30 21.24 13.71
N SER A 481 6.79 20.08 14.15
CA SER A 481 7.48 19.10 13.30
C SER A 481 6.54 18.44 12.28
N THR A 482 7.00 18.35 11.03
CA THR A 482 6.30 17.68 9.92
C THR A 482 6.83 16.28 9.61
N GLU A 483 7.74 15.76 10.43
CA GLU A 483 8.39 14.47 10.21
C GLU A 483 7.48 13.26 10.44
N LEU A 484 7.97 12.05 10.16
CA LEU A 484 7.26 10.82 10.52
C LEU A 484 7.43 10.55 12.01
N PHE A 485 6.31 10.40 12.74
CA PHE A 485 6.32 10.19 14.19
C PHE A 485 5.49 8.96 14.57
N MET A 486 6.16 7.86 14.91
CA MET A 486 5.54 6.59 15.35
C MET A 486 5.28 6.60 16.86
N THR A 487 4.28 5.84 17.34
CA THR A 487 4.04 5.60 18.78
C THR A 487 3.20 4.34 18.99
N ASN A 488 3.28 3.74 20.18
CA ASN A 488 2.20 2.88 20.66
C ASN A 488 1.01 3.76 21.11
N SER A 489 -0.22 3.37 20.79
CA SER A 489 -1.43 4.15 21.13
C SER A 489 -2.67 3.29 21.38
N ALA A 490 -3.54 3.76 22.27
CA ALA A 490 -4.93 3.29 22.36
C ALA A 490 -5.86 4.44 22.00
N ALA A 491 -6.74 4.24 21.02
CA ALA A 491 -7.64 5.28 20.53
C ALA A 491 -9.08 4.80 20.40
N ILE A 492 -10.03 5.67 20.76
CA ILE A 492 -11.42 5.63 20.28
C ILE A 492 -11.58 6.80 19.30
N LEU A 493 -11.84 6.50 18.03
CA LEU A 493 -11.74 7.47 16.94
C LEU A 493 -12.60 7.11 15.73
N ALA A 494 -12.94 8.14 14.97
CA ALA A 494 -13.39 8.03 13.59
C ALA A 494 -12.17 8.08 12.66
N THR A 495 -12.01 7.08 11.80
CA THR A 495 -10.98 7.01 10.75
C THR A 495 -11.25 5.83 9.81
N LYS A 496 -10.29 5.45 8.95
CA LYS A 496 -10.36 4.18 8.22
C LYS A 496 -10.14 3.00 9.16
N LEU A 497 -11.13 2.11 9.22
CA LEU A 497 -11.09 0.85 9.97
C LEU A 497 -11.23 -0.31 8.99
N GLU A 498 -10.41 -1.35 9.13
CA GLU A 498 -10.43 -2.52 8.24
C GLU A 498 -10.29 -3.83 9.01
N LYS A 499 -10.97 -4.87 8.53
CA LYS A 499 -10.96 -6.21 9.12
C LYS A 499 -11.11 -7.27 8.04
N VAL A 500 -10.41 -8.39 8.21
CA VAL A 500 -10.66 -9.64 7.50
C VAL A 500 -11.49 -10.54 8.42
N PHE A 501 -12.58 -11.09 7.90
CA PHE A 501 -13.45 -12.02 8.60
C PHE A 501 -12.96 -13.48 8.42
N PRO A 502 -13.40 -14.44 9.26
CA PRO A 502 -12.91 -15.82 9.21
C PRO A 502 -13.21 -16.59 7.90
N ASP A 503 -14.09 -16.06 7.06
CA ASP A 503 -14.40 -16.53 5.70
C ASP A 503 -13.42 -15.97 4.63
N GLY A 504 -12.48 -15.11 5.01
CA GLY A 504 -11.59 -14.38 4.12
C GLY A 504 -12.12 -13.04 3.61
N THR A 505 -13.36 -12.66 3.93
CA THR A 505 -13.95 -11.40 3.45
C THR A 505 -13.25 -10.21 4.10
N LYS A 506 -12.65 -9.33 3.29
CA LYS A 506 -12.09 -8.05 3.78
C LYS A 506 -13.13 -6.94 3.68
N VAL A 507 -13.40 -6.28 4.80
CA VAL A 507 -14.22 -5.06 4.89
C VAL A 507 -13.32 -3.86 5.22
N THR A 508 -13.66 -2.69 4.68
CA THR A 508 -12.96 -1.43 4.97
C THR A 508 -13.95 -0.28 5.00
N LEU A 509 -14.05 0.39 6.14
CA LEU A 509 -14.77 1.65 6.34
C LEU A 509 -13.76 2.79 6.20
N LYS A 510 -14.13 3.92 5.59
CA LYS A 510 -13.25 5.11 5.50
C LYS A 510 -13.47 6.13 6.63
N ASP A 511 -14.72 6.31 7.03
CA ASP A 511 -15.19 7.19 8.11
C ASP A 511 -15.80 6.34 9.26
N GLY A 512 -15.18 5.19 9.53
CA GLY A 512 -15.67 4.21 10.51
C GLY A 512 -15.37 4.68 11.93
N LEU A 513 -16.36 4.57 12.82
CA LEU A 513 -16.21 4.86 14.24
C LEU A 513 -15.91 3.59 15.03
N GLY A 514 -14.84 3.59 15.83
CA GLY A 514 -14.33 2.39 16.48
C GLY A 514 -13.07 2.64 17.30
N THR A 515 -12.26 1.60 17.44
CA THR A 515 -10.93 1.66 18.04
C THR A 515 -9.81 1.44 17.04
N ARG A 516 -8.66 2.05 17.35
CA ARG A 516 -7.34 1.63 16.85
C ARG A 516 -6.46 1.39 18.07
N PHE A 517 -5.92 0.19 18.19
CA PHE A 517 -4.91 -0.15 19.17
C PHE A 517 -3.59 -0.42 18.43
N THR A 518 -2.51 0.20 18.86
CA THR A 518 -1.19 0.12 18.23
C THR A 518 -0.18 -0.18 19.33
N TYR A 519 0.55 -1.29 19.26
CA TYR A 519 1.51 -1.67 20.30
C TYR A 519 2.66 -2.53 19.77
N GLY A 520 3.75 -2.63 20.55
CA GLY A 520 4.94 -3.42 20.22
C GLY A 520 6.08 -2.64 19.57
N LEU A 521 5.89 -1.35 19.25
CA LEU A 521 6.99 -0.48 18.85
C LEU A 521 7.94 -0.25 20.03
N THR A 522 9.24 -0.31 19.75
CA THR A 522 10.33 -0.08 20.71
C THR A 522 11.25 1.02 20.17
N GLN A 523 12.18 1.50 20.99
CA GLN A 523 13.17 2.50 20.55
C GLN A 523 13.95 2.09 19.29
N GLU A 524 14.26 0.79 19.14
CA GLU A 524 14.91 0.22 17.95
C GLU A 524 14.05 0.35 16.67
N HIS A 525 12.72 0.28 16.78
CA HIS A 525 11.80 0.50 15.66
C HIS A 525 11.86 1.96 15.16
N ILE A 526 11.97 2.91 16.10
CA ILE A 526 12.10 4.34 15.80
C ILE A 526 13.44 4.60 15.09
N GLU A 527 14.53 4.05 15.62
CA GLU A 527 15.88 4.20 15.08
C GLU A 527 16.05 3.57 13.68
N LYS A 528 15.37 2.45 13.42
CA LYS A 528 15.34 1.77 12.11
C LYS A 528 14.24 2.27 11.16
N ASN A 529 13.33 3.14 11.62
CA ASN A 529 12.14 3.58 10.88
C ASN A 529 11.31 2.39 10.32
N THR A 530 11.09 1.36 11.14
CA THR A 530 10.36 0.13 10.78
C THR A 530 9.19 -0.15 11.74
N THR A 531 8.23 -0.94 11.31
CA THR A 531 7.09 -1.44 12.12
C THR A 531 7.00 -2.97 12.11
N GLU A 532 8.08 -3.65 11.74
CA GLU A 532 8.14 -5.11 11.63
C GLU A 532 8.01 -5.79 13.00
N GLY A 533 6.97 -6.60 13.19
CA GLY A 533 6.67 -7.24 14.47
C GLY A 533 5.83 -6.38 15.44
N ALA A 534 5.54 -5.12 15.10
CA ALA A 534 4.58 -4.29 15.83
C ALA A 534 3.13 -4.55 15.34
N THR A 535 2.17 -4.46 16.26
CA THR A 535 0.76 -4.81 16.02
C THR A 535 -0.11 -3.57 15.87
N VAL A 536 -1.07 -3.64 14.95
CA VAL A 536 -2.22 -2.73 14.88
C VAL A 536 -3.53 -3.53 14.84
N GLU A 537 -4.49 -3.16 15.68
CA GLU A 537 -5.82 -3.76 15.75
C GLU A 537 -6.90 -2.70 15.47
N TYR A 538 -7.91 -3.07 14.70
CA TYR A 538 -9.05 -2.21 14.34
C TYR A 538 -10.37 -2.89 14.70
N ASN A 539 -11.21 -2.20 15.49
CA ASN A 539 -12.55 -2.69 15.83
C ASN A 539 -13.59 -1.59 15.65
N ALA A 540 -14.43 -1.69 14.61
CA ALA A 540 -15.55 -0.78 14.41
C ALA A 540 -16.75 -1.14 15.31
N PHE A 541 -17.46 -0.14 15.84
CA PHE A 541 -18.72 -0.36 16.58
C PHE A 541 -19.86 -0.82 15.66
N SER A 542 -19.74 -0.59 14.35
CA SER A 542 -20.57 -1.19 13.31
C SER A 542 -19.74 -1.40 12.05
N TRP A 543 -19.84 -2.57 11.42
CA TRP A 543 -19.19 -2.87 10.14
C TRP A 543 -20.10 -2.60 8.91
N ASP A 544 -21.29 -2.04 9.13
CA ASP A 544 -22.19 -1.58 8.07
C ASP A 544 -21.69 -0.23 7.51
N PRO A 545 -21.39 -0.13 6.20
CA PRO A 545 -20.88 1.10 5.59
C PRO A 545 -21.87 2.28 5.60
N ASN A 546 -23.14 2.06 5.95
CA ASN A 546 -24.12 3.14 6.15
C ASN A 546 -23.97 3.84 7.53
N ASN A 547 -23.29 3.21 8.49
CA ASN A 547 -23.15 3.67 9.88
C ASN A 547 -21.79 4.36 10.14
N VAL A 548 -21.36 5.19 9.19
CA VAL A 548 -20.16 6.05 9.29
C VAL A 548 -20.48 7.43 9.87
N ILE A 549 -19.44 8.17 10.31
CA ILE A 549 -19.62 9.54 10.83
C ILE A 549 -20.11 10.52 9.75
N LYS A 550 -20.74 11.61 10.19
CA LYS A 550 -21.30 12.66 9.29
C LYS A 550 -21.05 14.06 9.85
N GLN A 551 -20.89 15.03 8.93
CA GLN A 551 -20.82 16.45 9.29
C GLN A 551 -22.15 16.91 9.93
N GLY A 552 -22.06 17.69 11.00
CA GLY A 552 -23.21 18.20 11.76
C GLY A 552 -23.85 17.20 12.74
N GLU A 553 -23.39 15.94 12.78
CA GLU A 553 -23.72 15.01 13.86
C GLU A 553 -22.73 15.20 15.04
N SER A 554 -23.08 14.63 16.20
CA SER A 554 -22.25 14.67 17.42
C SER A 554 -22.10 13.28 18.02
N TYR A 555 -20.91 12.96 18.53
CA TYR A 555 -20.57 11.64 19.08
C TYR A 555 -19.87 11.80 20.43
N THR A 556 -20.39 11.18 21.48
CA THR A 556 -19.74 11.20 22.81
C THR A 556 -18.82 10.00 22.92
N LEU A 557 -17.52 10.25 23.05
CA LEU A 557 -16.49 9.22 23.16
C LEU A 557 -16.00 9.14 24.60
N THR A 558 -15.82 7.93 25.11
CA THR A 558 -15.20 7.68 26.42
C THR A 558 -14.04 6.70 26.26
N LEU A 559 -12.89 7.06 26.83
CA LEU A 559 -11.71 6.22 26.91
C LEU A 559 -11.24 6.18 28.38
N LYS A 560 -11.21 4.98 28.97
CA LYS A 560 -10.82 4.77 30.38
C LYS A 560 -9.57 3.90 30.49
N LYS A 561 -8.68 4.26 31.41
CA LYS A 561 -7.53 3.45 31.85
C LYS A 561 -7.86 2.85 33.20
N THR A 562 -7.79 1.53 33.32
CA THR A 562 -7.96 0.78 34.57
C THR A 562 -6.74 -0.12 34.81
N ASN A 563 -6.73 -0.90 35.88
CA ASN A 563 -5.69 -1.90 36.12
C ASN A 563 -5.67 -3.02 35.04
N THR A 564 -6.82 -3.30 34.39
CA THR A 564 -6.98 -4.30 33.32
C THR A 564 -6.45 -3.83 31.96
N GLY A 565 -6.42 -2.52 31.71
CA GLY A 565 -5.97 -1.94 30.44
C GLY A 565 -6.75 -0.70 30.01
N TYR A 566 -6.96 -0.55 28.70
CA TYR A 566 -7.59 0.62 28.09
C TYR A 566 -8.91 0.24 27.43
N HIS A 567 -9.99 0.92 27.78
CA HIS A 567 -11.34 0.56 27.34
C HIS A 567 -11.99 1.73 26.61
N ALA A 568 -12.47 1.48 25.40
CA ALA A 568 -13.22 2.41 24.57
C ALA A 568 -14.73 2.15 24.71
N ILE A 569 -15.52 3.22 24.88
CA ILE A 569 -16.98 3.17 24.99
C ILE A 569 -17.58 4.30 24.13
N LEU A 570 -18.53 3.95 23.27
CA LEU A 570 -19.28 4.90 22.45
C LEU A 570 -20.58 5.33 23.16
N ASN A 571 -20.89 6.63 23.09
CA ASN A 571 -22.10 7.26 23.60
C ASN A 571 -22.44 6.95 25.08
N ASN A 572 -21.43 6.53 25.86
CA ASN A 572 -21.55 6.02 27.23
C ASN A 572 -22.45 4.78 27.38
N ASP A 573 -22.63 3.98 26.32
CA ASP A 573 -23.34 2.70 26.35
C ASP A 573 -22.35 1.55 26.65
N PRO A 574 -22.42 0.89 27.82
CA PRO A 574 -21.49 -0.19 28.19
C PRO A 574 -21.53 -1.40 27.26
N SER A 575 -22.60 -1.59 26.47
CA SER A 575 -22.65 -2.68 25.47
C SER A 575 -21.73 -2.45 24.28
N THR A 576 -21.19 -1.24 24.12
CA THR A 576 -20.19 -0.89 23.10
C THR A 576 -18.74 -1.05 23.59
N GLU A 577 -18.51 -1.58 24.80
CA GLU A 577 -17.18 -1.62 25.41
C GLU A 577 -16.19 -2.51 24.65
N ILE A 578 -15.08 -1.92 24.20
CA ILE A 578 -13.97 -2.61 23.52
C ILE A 578 -12.68 -2.37 24.32
N ILE A 579 -12.01 -3.44 24.73
CA ILE A 579 -10.88 -3.40 25.68
C ILE A 579 -9.58 -3.82 24.99
N MET A 580 -8.58 -2.94 25.04
CA MET A 580 -7.17 -3.28 24.87
C MET A 580 -6.66 -3.74 26.24
N TYR A 581 -6.62 -5.06 26.45
CA TYR A 581 -6.09 -5.63 27.69
C TYR A 581 -4.60 -5.33 27.80
N ASP A 582 -4.18 -4.79 28.93
CA ASP A 582 -2.80 -4.42 29.20
C ASP A 582 -2.53 -4.44 30.72
N ASN A 583 -2.49 -5.65 31.27
CA ASN A 583 -2.32 -5.87 32.69
C ASN A 583 -0.96 -5.32 33.17
N TYR A 584 -1.03 -4.26 33.97
CA TYR A 584 0.10 -3.43 34.42
C TYR A 584 0.75 -2.54 33.33
N TRP A 585 -0.02 -2.14 32.32
CA TRP A 585 0.24 -1.02 31.39
C TRP A 585 1.51 -1.13 30.53
N LYS A 586 1.91 -2.35 30.15
CA LYS A 586 3.18 -2.61 29.44
C LYS A 586 3.13 -2.29 27.95
N LYS A 587 1.96 -2.36 27.31
CA LYS A 587 1.80 -2.10 25.87
C LYS A 587 1.96 -0.60 25.55
N LEU A 588 1.68 0.31 26.50
CA LEU A 588 1.78 1.77 26.33
C LEU A 588 2.74 2.48 27.33
N THR A 589 3.81 1.83 27.79
CA THR A 589 4.91 2.49 28.54
C THR A 589 6.28 2.07 28.00
N VAL A 590 6.42 2.01 26.66
CA VAL A 590 7.60 1.46 25.99
C VAL A 590 8.54 2.55 25.47
N LEU A 591 7.99 3.61 24.87
CA LEU A 591 8.78 4.73 24.33
C LEU A 591 9.04 5.82 25.39
N ASP A 592 8.02 6.23 26.14
CA ASP A 592 8.16 6.92 27.44
C ASP A 592 7.71 5.97 28.57
N PRO A 593 8.62 5.56 29.48
CA PRO A 593 8.28 4.70 30.60
C PRO A 593 7.79 5.47 31.84
N GLU A 594 7.88 6.80 31.87
CA GLU A 594 7.42 7.64 32.99
C GLU A 594 6.02 8.22 32.75
N LYS A 595 5.58 8.34 31.50
CA LYS A 595 4.37 9.09 31.11
C LYS A 595 3.58 8.45 29.99
N ILE A 596 2.27 8.70 30.02
CA ILE A 596 1.41 8.60 28.84
C ILE A 596 0.76 9.94 28.56
N TYR A 597 0.50 10.19 27.28
CA TYR A 597 -0.11 11.42 26.77
C TYR A 597 -1.55 11.13 26.38
N VAL A 598 -2.51 11.87 26.94
CA VAL A 598 -3.94 11.59 26.78
C VAL A 598 -4.63 12.83 26.24
N GLY A 599 -5.34 12.74 25.11
CA GLY A 599 -5.83 13.93 24.45
C GLY A 599 -6.86 13.73 23.34
N LEU A 600 -7.41 14.87 22.92
CA LEU A 600 -8.33 15.05 21.80
C LEU A 600 -7.52 15.21 20.51
N ALA A 601 -7.87 14.49 19.45
CA ALA A 601 -7.15 14.47 18.17
C ALA A 601 -8.08 14.71 16.97
N VAL A 602 -7.54 15.26 15.88
CA VAL A 602 -8.23 15.41 14.57
C VAL A 602 -7.22 15.42 13.41
N ALA A 603 -7.60 14.87 12.24
CA ALA A 603 -6.70 14.70 11.09
C ALA A 603 -7.36 14.86 9.70
N ARG A 604 -6.49 15.15 8.71
CA ARG A 604 -6.61 15.09 7.23
C ARG A 604 -7.70 15.91 6.54
N GLY A 605 -8.83 16.16 7.17
CA GLY A 605 -10.02 16.67 6.49
C GLY A 605 -11.21 16.92 7.38
N CYS A 606 -11.04 16.83 8.71
CA CYS A 606 -12.09 17.02 9.69
C CYS A 606 -11.81 18.25 10.56
N ASN A 607 -12.84 18.99 10.94
CA ASN A 607 -12.76 19.99 12.01
C ASN A 607 -13.87 19.69 13.02
N VAL A 608 -13.58 19.85 14.31
CA VAL A 608 -14.49 19.49 15.40
C VAL A 608 -14.53 20.56 16.49
N THR A 609 -15.73 20.80 17.02
CA THR A 609 -15.95 21.52 18.28
C THR A 609 -16.27 20.49 19.35
N VAL A 610 -15.46 20.46 20.42
CA VAL A 610 -15.55 19.46 21.49
C VAL A 610 -16.12 20.09 22.76
N THR A 611 -17.13 19.44 23.35
CA THR A 611 -17.86 19.85 24.56
C THR A 611 -17.91 18.73 25.59
N ASP A 612 -18.51 18.99 26.76
CA ASP A 612 -18.78 18.00 27.82
C ASP A 612 -17.52 17.25 28.32
N ILE A 613 -16.39 17.95 28.23
CA ILE A 613 -15.05 17.44 28.51
C ILE A 613 -14.92 17.13 30.00
N SER A 614 -14.81 15.85 30.34
CA SER A 614 -14.75 15.34 31.71
C SER A 614 -13.58 14.37 31.86
N PHE A 615 -12.62 14.71 32.71
CA PHE A 615 -11.43 13.90 33.01
C PHE A 615 -11.41 13.59 34.51
N ILE A 616 -11.77 12.36 34.89
CA ILE A 616 -11.92 11.91 36.27
C ILE A 616 -10.82 10.89 36.57
N THR A 617 -10.15 11.01 37.72
CA THR A 617 -8.99 10.19 38.11
C THR A 617 -9.25 9.32 39.33
N SER A 618 -8.64 8.14 39.37
CA SER A 618 -8.61 7.21 40.51
C SER A 618 -7.18 6.77 40.83
N ASP A 619 -6.96 6.30 42.06
CA ASP A 619 -5.69 5.72 42.52
C ASP A 619 -5.67 4.22 42.16
N PRO A 620 -4.74 3.75 41.29
CA PRO A 620 -4.66 2.36 40.88
C PRO A 620 -4.50 1.35 42.01
N ALA A 621 -3.96 1.77 43.17
CA ALA A 621 -3.81 0.92 44.36
C ALA A 621 -5.13 0.73 45.14
N THR A 622 -6.19 1.47 44.78
CA THR A 622 -7.54 1.36 45.36
C THR A 622 -8.60 0.86 44.38
N ASP A 623 -8.29 0.86 43.08
CA ASP A 623 -9.13 0.33 42.02
C ASP A 623 -9.17 -1.23 42.03
N PRO A 624 -10.15 -1.85 41.35
CA PRO A 624 -10.21 -3.32 41.21
C PRO A 624 -8.92 -3.93 40.63
N PRO A 625 -8.56 -5.18 41.02
CA PRO A 625 -7.40 -5.86 40.44
C PRO A 625 -7.58 -6.13 38.93
N PRO A 626 -6.48 -6.30 38.17
CA PRO A 626 -6.55 -6.60 36.75
C PRO A 626 -7.29 -7.92 36.46
N GLU A 627 -8.16 -7.88 35.46
CA GLU A 627 -8.81 -9.08 34.91
C GLU A 627 -7.90 -9.76 33.86
N PRO A 628 -7.92 -11.10 33.73
CA PRO A 628 -7.17 -11.78 32.68
C PRO A 628 -7.75 -11.48 31.29
N GLU A 629 -6.87 -11.33 30.29
CA GLU A 629 -7.27 -11.22 28.88
C GLU A 629 -8.03 -12.49 28.45
N PRO A 630 -9.26 -12.37 27.91
CA PRO A 630 -10.05 -13.52 27.46
C PRO A 630 -9.33 -14.29 26.35
N ARG A 631 -9.30 -15.62 26.46
CA ARG A 631 -8.81 -16.49 25.39
C ARG A 631 -9.76 -16.40 24.19
N PRO A 632 -9.26 -16.28 22.94
CA PRO A 632 -10.13 -16.33 21.77
C PRO A 632 -10.91 -17.64 21.72
N VAL A 633 -12.17 -17.58 21.31
CA VAL A 633 -13.05 -18.74 21.21
C VAL A 633 -13.12 -19.21 19.75
N ILE A 634 -12.91 -20.50 19.51
CA ILE A 634 -13.02 -21.15 18.20
C ILE A 634 -14.06 -22.28 18.24
N GLU A 635 -14.70 -22.54 17.11
CA GLU A 635 -15.62 -23.69 17.00
C GLU A 635 -14.84 -25.02 16.94
N PRO A 636 -15.29 -26.08 17.63
CA PRO A 636 -14.68 -27.40 17.53
C PRO A 636 -14.96 -28.00 16.13
N SER A 637 -13.93 -28.57 15.53
CA SER A 637 -13.97 -29.10 14.16
C SER A 637 -13.30 -30.48 14.12
N TYR A 638 -14.11 -31.50 13.85
CA TYR A 638 -13.69 -32.89 13.69
C TYR A 638 -14.29 -33.46 12.41
N ARG A 639 -13.52 -34.26 11.69
CA ARG A 639 -13.93 -34.83 10.39
C ARG A 639 -13.22 -36.15 10.09
N VAL A 640 -13.92 -37.02 9.39
CA VAL A 640 -13.29 -38.14 8.66
C VAL A 640 -12.83 -37.57 7.31
N VAL A 641 -11.55 -37.74 6.98
CA VAL A 641 -10.96 -37.21 5.72
C VAL A 641 -10.78 -38.28 4.64
N SER A 642 -10.98 -39.55 4.99
CA SER A 642 -11.00 -40.68 4.06
C SER A 642 -12.23 -40.66 3.12
N PRO A 643 -12.13 -41.24 1.91
CA PRO A 643 -13.15 -41.10 0.88
C PRO A 643 -14.39 -41.96 1.13
N THR A 644 -15.57 -41.40 0.83
CA THR A 644 -16.88 -42.08 0.99
C THR A 644 -17.21 -43.08 -0.13
N LYS A 645 -16.32 -43.23 -1.11
CA LYS A 645 -16.33 -44.25 -2.17
C LYS A 645 -14.91 -44.83 -2.29
N THR A 646 -14.78 -46.12 -2.55
CA THR A 646 -13.47 -46.73 -2.87
C THR A 646 -13.64 -48.09 -3.56
N GLY A 647 -12.63 -48.51 -4.33
CA GLY A 647 -12.48 -49.90 -4.77
C GLY A 647 -11.79 -50.81 -3.75
N ASN A 648 -11.11 -50.25 -2.75
CA ASN A 648 -10.24 -51.00 -1.85
C ASN A 648 -11.02 -51.65 -0.69
N GLU A 649 -10.81 -52.95 -0.46
CA GLU A 649 -11.37 -53.64 0.71
C GLU A 649 -10.65 -53.24 2.01
N ASP A 650 -9.32 -53.10 1.94
CA ASP A 650 -8.49 -52.55 3.01
C ASP A 650 -8.56 -51.02 3.02
N TYR A 651 -9.48 -50.50 3.83
CA TYR A 651 -9.80 -49.09 3.90
C TYR A 651 -9.08 -48.40 5.06
N LYS A 652 -8.21 -47.45 4.72
CA LYS A 652 -7.54 -46.57 5.68
C LYS A 652 -8.51 -45.47 6.14
N PHE A 653 -9.18 -45.70 7.26
CA PHE A 653 -9.94 -44.69 7.98
C PHE A 653 -8.98 -43.67 8.61
N VAL A 654 -9.21 -42.39 8.36
CA VAL A 654 -8.44 -41.25 8.85
C VAL A 654 -9.39 -40.21 9.43
N PHE A 655 -9.16 -39.85 10.69
CA PHE A 655 -9.94 -38.87 11.44
C PHE A 655 -9.02 -37.74 11.92
N LEU A 656 -9.50 -36.50 11.83
CA LEU A 656 -8.76 -35.29 12.15
C LEU A 656 -9.65 -34.36 12.98
N SER A 657 -9.07 -33.76 14.02
CA SER A 657 -9.73 -32.84 14.97
C SER A 657 -8.88 -31.58 15.16
N ASN A 658 -9.49 -30.41 15.41
CA ASN A 658 -8.77 -29.21 15.88
C ASN A 658 -8.52 -29.18 17.39
N ALA A 659 -8.89 -30.24 18.11
CA ALA A 659 -8.72 -30.40 19.55
C ALA A 659 -8.23 -31.81 19.92
N ASP A 660 -7.48 -31.91 21.02
CA ASP A 660 -7.28 -33.19 21.71
C ASP A 660 -8.64 -33.75 22.17
N GLY A 661 -8.77 -35.08 22.21
CA GLY A 661 -9.99 -35.72 22.70
C GLY A 661 -9.98 -37.23 22.55
N ASN A 662 -11.16 -37.84 22.75
CA ASN A 662 -11.35 -39.29 22.62
C ASN A 662 -12.29 -39.62 21.46
N LEU A 663 -11.89 -40.60 20.66
CA LEU A 663 -12.61 -41.09 19.48
C LEU A 663 -13.16 -42.50 19.71
N THR A 664 -14.44 -42.69 19.44
CA THR A 664 -15.08 -44.01 19.38
C THR A 664 -15.76 -44.19 18.02
N VAL A 665 -15.57 -45.33 17.36
CA VAL A 665 -16.23 -45.66 16.08
C VAL A 665 -16.93 -47.00 16.17
N LYS A 666 -18.20 -47.03 15.79
CA LYS A 666 -19.08 -48.21 15.80
C LYS A 666 -19.56 -48.56 14.41
N ASP A 667 -19.77 -49.84 14.12
CA ASP A 667 -20.44 -50.30 12.89
C ASP A 667 -21.98 -50.14 12.96
N SER A 668 -22.68 -50.43 11.86
CA SER A 668 -24.14 -50.39 11.78
C SER A 668 -24.89 -51.40 12.67
N LYS A 669 -24.19 -52.32 13.34
CA LYS A 669 -24.74 -53.24 14.35
C LYS A 669 -24.44 -52.77 15.78
N GLY A 670 -23.70 -51.68 15.95
CA GLY A 670 -23.24 -51.16 17.23
C GLY A 670 -21.95 -51.81 17.76
N ASN A 671 -21.27 -52.65 16.97
CA ASN A 671 -19.97 -53.21 17.37
C ASN A 671 -18.91 -52.10 17.38
N ILE A 672 -18.12 -52.01 18.45
CA ILE A 672 -17.06 -51.00 18.58
C ILE A 672 -15.84 -51.47 17.77
N LEU A 673 -15.34 -50.60 16.87
CA LEU A 673 -14.18 -50.83 16.00
C LEU A 673 -12.95 -50.01 16.44
N ILE A 674 -13.21 -48.85 17.04
CA ILE A 674 -12.26 -48.00 17.75
C ILE A 674 -12.95 -47.65 19.07
N ASP A 675 -12.33 -47.97 20.21
CA ASP A 675 -12.90 -47.79 21.55
C ASP A 675 -12.08 -46.75 22.31
N ASN A 676 -12.70 -45.60 22.64
CA ASN A 676 -12.13 -44.47 23.39
C ASN A 676 -10.61 -44.22 23.11
N ALA A 677 -10.25 -44.07 21.84
CA ALA A 677 -8.85 -43.86 21.45
C ALA A 677 -8.49 -42.38 21.52
N GLU A 678 -7.32 -42.06 22.07
CA GLU A 678 -6.84 -40.68 22.15
C GLU A 678 -6.51 -40.13 20.74
N VAL A 679 -6.98 -38.90 20.48
CA VAL A 679 -6.68 -38.12 19.27
C VAL A 679 -6.00 -36.81 19.71
N LYS A 680 -5.04 -36.35 18.91
CA LYS A 680 -4.37 -35.07 19.09
C LYS A 680 -4.85 -34.04 18.07
N ALA A 681 -4.91 -32.78 18.49
CA ALA A 681 -5.24 -31.67 17.60
C ALA A 681 -4.32 -31.64 16.37
N SER A 682 -4.89 -31.42 15.19
CA SER A 682 -4.21 -31.35 13.88
C SER A 682 -3.43 -32.59 13.44
N VAL A 683 -3.48 -33.70 14.19
CA VAL A 683 -2.82 -34.98 13.85
C VAL A 683 -3.83 -35.98 13.28
N ASP A 684 -3.43 -36.70 12.24
CA ASP A 684 -4.26 -37.76 11.64
C ASP A 684 -4.29 -39.01 12.54
N PHE A 685 -5.44 -39.27 13.16
CA PHE A 685 -5.71 -40.58 13.74
C PHE A 685 -6.04 -41.56 12.62
N THR A 686 -5.34 -42.71 12.54
CA THR A 686 -5.54 -43.69 11.44
C THR A 686 -5.86 -45.09 11.93
N LYS A 687 -6.69 -45.82 11.16
CA LYS A 687 -7.06 -47.23 11.41
C LYS A 687 -7.41 -47.93 10.11
N MET A 688 -7.00 -49.19 9.95
CA MET A 688 -7.48 -50.03 8.85
C MET A 688 -8.80 -50.70 9.20
N PHE A 689 -9.79 -50.60 8.31
CA PHE A 689 -11.04 -51.37 8.34
C PHE A 689 -11.11 -52.29 7.10
N LYS A 690 -11.75 -53.46 7.25
CA LYS A 690 -12.16 -54.29 6.12
C LYS A 690 -13.59 -53.93 5.71
N LEU A 691 -13.76 -53.41 4.49
CA LEU A 691 -15.07 -53.10 3.92
C LEU A 691 -15.76 -54.36 3.38
N LYS A 692 -17.08 -54.28 3.27
CA LYS A 692 -17.91 -55.25 2.53
C LYS A 692 -18.38 -54.59 1.24
N LYS A 693 -18.43 -55.34 0.13
CA LYS A 693 -18.97 -54.84 -1.15
C LYS A 693 -20.40 -54.31 -0.96
N GLY A 694 -20.67 -53.09 -1.41
CA GLY A 694 -21.88 -52.33 -1.10
C GLY A 694 -21.65 -51.23 -0.05
N ILE A 695 -22.67 -50.97 0.78
CA ILE A 695 -22.70 -49.86 1.73
C ILE A 695 -22.15 -50.29 3.10
N ASN A 696 -21.19 -49.53 3.64
CA ASN A 696 -20.64 -49.69 4.97
C ASN A 696 -20.93 -48.44 5.80
N GLU A 697 -21.78 -48.55 6.82
CA GLU A 697 -22.17 -47.41 7.66
C GLU A 697 -21.47 -47.49 9.03
N TYR A 698 -20.99 -46.33 9.48
CA TYR A 698 -20.29 -46.12 10.72
C TYR A 698 -20.93 -45.00 11.53
N THR A 699 -20.85 -45.13 12.85
CA THR A 699 -21.17 -44.07 13.81
C THR A 699 -19.87 -43.62 14.45
N VAL A 700 -19.45 -42.40 14.16
CA VAL A 700 -18.22 -41.78 14.66
C VAL A 700 -18.61 -40.83 15.79
N ILE A 701 -18.04 -41.03 16.98
CA ILE A 701 -18.33 -40.29 18.19
C ILE A 701 -17.02 -39.67 18.66
N PHE A 702 -17.00 -38.35 18.87
CA PHE A 702 -15.84 -37.64 19.38
C PHE A 702 -16.21 -36.77 20.58
N THR A 703 -15.37 -36.82 21.61
CA THR A 703 -15.47 -35.97 22.80
C THR A 703 -14.18 -35.15 22.90
N PRO A 704 -14.22 -33.83 22.66
CA PRO A 704 -13.08 -32.96 22.93
C PRO A 704 -12.65 -33.05 24.40
N LYS A 705 -11.35 -32.93 24.66
CA LYS A 705 -10.82 -32.90 26.01
C LYS A 705 -11.27 -31.62 26.72
N GLU A 706 -12.00 -31.76 27.82
CA GLU A 706 -12.49 -30.64 28.61
C GLU A 706 -11.36 -29.68 29.01
N GLY A 707 -11.56 -28.38 28.76
CA GLY A 707 -10.54 -27.36 29.01
C GLY A 707 -9.32 -27.42 28.07
N TYR A 708 -9.43 -28.07 26.91
CA TYR A 708 -8.40 -28.00 25.87
C TYR A 708 -8.16 -26.55 25.42
N ILE A 709 -6.88 -26.19 25.33
CA ILE A 709 -6.38 -24.90 24.88
C ILE A 709 -5.47 -25.17 23.68
N THR A 710 -5.64 -24.43 22.58
CA THR A 710 -4.79 -24.58 21.38
C THR A 710 -3.35 -24.11 21.66
N GLU A 711 -2.40 -24.46 20.79
CA GLU A 711 -1.03 -23.93 20.85
C GLU A 711 -0.98 -22.39 20.75
N LYS A 712 -1.99 -21.77 20.13
CA LYS A 712 -2.16 -20.31 20.05
C LYS A 712 -2.85 -19.70 21.28
N GLY A 713 -3.22 -20.52 22.26
CA GLY A 713 -3.88 -20.10 23.50
C GLY A 713 -5.41 -19.95 23.41
N GLU A 714 -6.02 -20.35 22.29
CA GLU A 714 -7.46 -20.29 22.03
C GLU A 714 -8.21 -21.39 22.81
N ILE A 715 -9.52 -21.25 23.00
CA ILE A 715 -10.40 -22.24 23.64
C ILE A 715 -11.56 -22.63 22.73
N LEU A 716 -12.14 -23.81 22.95
CA LEU A 716 -13.31 -24.25 22.18
C LEU A 716 -14.59 -23.58 22.68
N SER A 717 -15.53 -23.31 21.77
CA SER A 717 -16.91 -22.90 22.07
C SER A 717 -17.70 -23.97 22.83
N SER A 718 -17.32 -25.23 22.67
CA SER A 718 -17.95 -26.40 23.29
C SER A 718 -16.97 -27.56 23.43
N TYR A 719 -17.15 -28.34 24.50
CA TYR A 719 -16.45 -29.61 24.76
C TYR A 719 -17.43 -30.81 24.75
N GLU A 720 -18.66 -30.59 24.29
CA GLU A 720 -19.70 -31.63 24.26
C GLU A 720 -19.36 -32.78 23.32
N THR A 721 -19.87 -33.96 23.64
CA THR A 721 -19.69 -35.16 22.80
C THR A 721 -20.58 -35.06 21.57
N VAL A 722 -19.99 -35.21 20.37
CA VAL A 722 -20.73 -35.17 19.11
C VAL A 722 -20.64 -36.50 18.37
N GLU A 723 -21.81 -36.95 17.92
CA GLU A 723 -21.98 -38.14 17.09
C GLU A 723 -22.31 -37.74 15.64
N GLN A 724 -21.56 -38.29 14.68
CA GLN A 724 -21.84 -38.17 13.25
C GLN A 724 -21.96 -39.55 12.60
N LYS A 725 -22.83 -39.68 11.59
CA LYS A 725 -22.85 -40.86 10.72
C LYS A 725 -21.87 -40.67 9.57
N PHE A 726 -21.17 -41.74 9.20
CA PHE A 726 -20.21 -41.75 8.12
C PHE A 726 -20.37 -43.03 7.31
N THR A 727 -20.44 -42.93 5.98
CA THR A 727 -20.79 -44.05 5.10
C THR A 727 -19.81 -44.19 3.95
N VAL A 728 -19.34 -45.41 3.71
CA VAL A 728 -18.39 -45.76 2.64
C VAL A 728 -19.03 -46.77 1.70
N ILE A 729 -19.05 -46.45 0.41
CA ILE A 729 -19.49 -47.36 -0.65
C ILE A 729 -18.25 -48.07 -1.22
N HIS A 730 -18.25 -49.41 -1.16
CA HIS A 730 -17.23 -50.27 -1.74
C HIS A 730 -17.77 -50.95 -3.01
N LYS A 731 -17.30 -50.55 -4.20
CA LYS A 731 -17.65 -51.18 -5.50
C LYS A 731 -16.34 -51.54 -6.21
N THR A 732 -16.19 -52.80 -6.61
CA THR A 732 -15.08 -53.27 -7.45
C THR A 732 -15.53 -53.45 -8.89
N TYR A 733 -14.66 -53.08 -9.82
CA TYR A 733 -14.74 -53.44 -11.24
C TYR A 733 -13.64 -54.47 -11.54
N GLU A 734 -14.07 -55.63 -12.01
CA GLU A 734 -13.23 -56.81 -12.25
C GLU A 734 -13.27 -57.10 -13.76
N THR A 735 -12.45 -56.35 -14.48
CA THR A 735 -12.35 -56.31 -15.93
C THR A 735 -11.14 -57.10 -16.43
N GLN A 736 -11.08 -57.41 -17.73
CA GLN A 736 -9.90 -58.05 -18.32
C GLN A 736 -8.67 -57.14 -18.18
N ASN A 737 -7.51 -57.74 -17.92
CA ASN A 737 -6.21 -57.07 -17.76
C ASN A 737 -6.22 -55.88 -16.79
N ASN A 738 -7.11 -55.88 -15.78
CA ASN A 738 -7.31 -54.78 -14.83
C ASN A 738 -7.74 -53.43 -15.46
N THR A 739 -8.13 -53.43 -16.74
CA THR A 739 -8.41 -52.23 -17.56
C THR A 739 -9.86 -51.75 -17.41
N ILE A 740 -10.08 -50.49 -17.05
CA ILE A 740 -11.41 -49.86 -16.94
C ILE A 740 -11.59 -48.90 -18.13
N PHE A 741 -12.56 -49.19 -19.00
CA PHE A 741 -12.91 -48.34 -20.13
C PHE A 741 -13.90 -47.24 -19.74
N VAL A 742 -13.66 -46.03 -20.25
CA VAL A 742 -14.40 -44.80 -19.95
C VAL A 742 -14.61 -44.00 -21.23
N THR A 743 -15.84 -43.58 -21.52
CA THR A 743 -16.20 -42.81 -22.73
C THR A 743 -16.87 -41.47 -22.36
N PRO A 744 -16.94 -40.48 -23.27
CA PRO A 744 -17.62 -39.21 -23.00
C PRO A 744 -19.10 -39.34 -22.62
N ASP A 745 -19.79 -40.33 -23.21
CA ASP A 745 -21.19 -40.69 -22.91
C ASP A 745 -21.30 -41.91 -21.94
N GLY A 746 -20.24 -42.20 -21.17
CA GLY A 746 -20.17 -43.32 -20.24
C GLY A 746 -21.14 -43.23 -19.05
N SER A 747 -21.42 -44.35 -18.39
CA SER A 747 -22.48 -44.45 -17.37
C SER A 747 -21.97 -44.84 -15.97
N PRO A 748 -22.49 -44.27 -14.87
CA PRO A 748 -22.19 -44.74 -13.51
C PRO A 748 -22.69 -46.16 -13.22
N ASP A 749 -23.66 -46.63 -14.01
CA ASP A 749 -24.22 -47.99 -13.96
C ASP A 749 -23.50 -48.98 -14.89
N GLY A 750 -22.45 -48.55 -15.61
CA GLY A 750 -21.57 -49.44 -16.37
C GLY A 750 -20.76 -50.40 -15.49
N ASP A 751 -20.05 -51.32 -16.14
CA ASP A 751 -19.15 -52.28 -15.50
C ASP A 751 -17.66 -52.06 -15.84
N GLY A 752 -17.35 -51.13 -16.75
CA GLY A 752 -15.99 -50.78 -17.15
C GLY A 752 -15.45 -51.59 -18.33
N THR A 753 -16.30 -52.38 -19.01
CA THR A 753 -15.99 -53.02 -20.29
C THR A 753 -16.10 -52.04 -21.48
N ILE A 754 -15.67 -52.47 -22.67
CA ILE A 754 -15.86 -51.70 -23.91
C ILE A 754 -17.36 -51.60 -24.27
N GLU A 755 -18.12 -52.63 -23.92
CA GLU A 755 -19.56 -52.75 -24.18
C GLU A 755 -20.42 -51.96 -23.19
N ALA A 756 -19.95 -51.73 -21.96
CA ALA A 756 -20.62 -50.97 -20.91
C ALA A 756 -19.64 -50.05 -20.13
N PRO A 757 -19.05 -49.04 -20.79
CA PRO A 757 -18.02 -48.17 -20.22
C PRO A 757 -18.56 -47.25 -19.13
N LEU A 758 -17.67 -46.86 -18.21
CA LEU A 758 -17.99 -45.96 -17.10
C LEU A 758 -17.91 -44.49 -17.48
N ASP A 759 -18.58 -43.65 -16.70
CA ASP A 759 -18.24 -42.23 -16.63
C ASP A 759 -16.93 -42.01 -15.85
N ILE A 760 -16.22 -40.92 -16.13
CA ILE A 760 -14.91 -40.62 -15.55
C ILE A 760 -14.97 -40.42 -14.02
N TYR A 761 -16.02 -39.81 -13.47
CA TYR A 761 -16.16 -39.56 -12.03
C TYR A 761 -16.37 -40.87 -11.26
N THR A 762 -17.12 -41.81 -11.84
CA THR A 762 -17.31 -43.15 -11.28
C THR A 762 -16.04 -43.99 -11.38
N ALA A 763 -15.32 -43.94 -12.51
CA ALA A 763 -14.05 -44.66 -12.65
C ALA A 763 -13.02 -44.24 -11.58
N VAL A 764 -12.75 -42.93 -11.44
CA VAL A 764 -11.80 -42.43 -10.41
C VAL A 764 -12.27 -42.65 -8.97
N SER A 765 -13.57 -42.87 -8.72
CA SER A 765 -14.09 -43.16 -7.38
C SER A 765 -13.83 -44.60 -6.89
N TYR A 766 -13.54 -45.53 -7.81
CA TYR A 766 -13.59 -46.98 -7.55
C TYR A 766 -12.44 -47.79 -8.15
N VAL A 767 -11.51 -47.13 -8.84
CA VAL A 767 -10.23 -47.72 -9.27
C VAL A 767 -9.38 -48.16 -8.06
N ARG A 768 -8.46 -49.11 -8.28
CA ARG A 768 -7.59 -49.72 -7.27
C ARG A 768 -6.12 -49.68 -7.74
N PRO A 769 -5.12 -49.81 -6.84
CA PRO A 769 -3.72 -50.01 -7.23
C PRO A 769 -3.54 -51.06 -8.33
N GLY A 770 -2.72 -50.78 -9.33
CA GLY A 770 -2.45 -51.69 -10.45
C GLY A 770 -3.60 -51.85 -11.46
N GLN A 771 -4.55 -50.91 -11.48
CA GLN A 771 -5.56 -50.79 -12.54
C GLN A 771 -5.30 -49.59 -13.45
N THR A 772 -5.66 -49.75 -14.72
CA THR A 772 -5.53 -48.73 -15.77
C THR A 772 -6.91 -48.25 -16.19
N ILE A 773 -7.16 -46.94 -16.14
CA ILE A 773 -8.32 -46.29 -16.76
C ILE A 773 -7.92 -45.91 -18.19
N ILE A 774 -8.62 -46.44 -19.20
CA ILE A 774 -8.49 -46.02 -20.60
C ILE A 774 -9.67 -45.11 -20.94
N LEU A 775 -9.33 -43.87 -21.32
CA LEU A 775 -10.25 -42.87 -21.84
C LEU A 775 -10.32 -42.97 -23.37
N ASP A 776 -11.52 -43.08 -23.90
CA ASP A 776 -11.83 -43.00 -25.33
C ASP A 776 -11.51 -41.61 -25.92
N GLY A 777 -11.19 -41.52 -27.22
CA GLY A 777 -10.84 -40.25 -27.85
C GLY A 777 -12.03 -39.30 -27.96
N GLY A 778 -11.87 -38.04 -27.55
CA GLY A 778 -12.90 -37.01 -27.71
C GLY A 778 -13.05 -36.04 -26.55
N VAL A 779 -14.14 -35.26 -26.57
CA VAL A 779 -14.40 -34.18 -25.61
C VAL A 779 -15.33 -34.64 -24.50
N TYR A 780 -14.79 -34.78 -23.29
CA TYR A 780 -15.53 -34.99 -22.06
C TYR A 780 -16.04 -33.64 -21.55
N LYS A 781 -17.35 -33.42 -21.63
CA LYS A 781 -17.99 -32.21 -21.10
C LYS A 781 -18.21 -32.36 -19.60
N MET A 782 -17.31 -31.77 -18.83
CA MET A 782 -17.30 -31.91 -17.37
C MET A 782 -18.48 -31.14 -16.77
N THR A 783 -19.21 -31.77 -15.86
CA THR A 783 -20.41 -31.18 -15.20
C THR A 783 -20.12 -30.71 -13.77
N SER A 784 -18.97 -31.11 -13.23
CA SER A 784 -18.32 -30.57 -12.05
C SER A 784 -16.80 -30.69 -12.20
N GLY A 785 -16.04 -30.02 -11.32
CA GLY A 785 -14.64 -30.36 -11.11
C GLY A 785 -14.43 -31.87 -10.87
N LEU A 786 -13.29 -32.39 -11.33
CA LEU A 786 -12.91 -33.80 -11.20
C LEU A 786 -11.95 -33.94 -10.03
N LYS A 787 -12.29 -34.74 -9.01
CA LYS A 787 -11.48 -34.88 -7.80
C LYS A 787 -11.11 -36.33 -7.53
N ILE A 788 -9.80 -36.60 -7.50
CA ILE A 788 -9.22 -37.83 -6.96
C ILE A 788 -8.82 -37.52 -5.51
N PRO A 789 -9.55 -38.00 -4.49
CA PRO A 789 -9.25 -37.69 -3.08
C PRO A 789 -8.08 -38.53 -2.54
N ARG A 790 -7.42 -38.04 -1.46
CA ARG A 790 -6.46 -38.85 -0.68
C ARG A 790 -7.12 -40.16 -0.25
N GLY A 791 -6.40 -41.27 -0.28
CA GLY A 791 -6.95 -42.61 0.01
C GLY A 791 -7.50 -43.36 -1.21
N ILE A 792 -7.59 -42.71 -2.37
CA ILE A 792 -7.62 -43.39 -3.68
C ILE A 792 -6.22 -43.27 -4.28
N ASP A 793 -5.30 -44.02 -3.68
CA ASP A 793 -3.87 -44.03 -3.98
C ASP A 793 -3.48 -45.35 -4.65
N GLY A 794 -2.45 -45.31 -5.52
CA GLY A 794 -1.71 -46.50 -5.94
C GLY A 794 -0.64 -46.91 -4.92
N THR A 795 0.27 -47.80 -5.32
CA THR A 795 1.56 -48.00 -4.64
C THR A 795 2.72 -47.75 -5.60
N GLU A 796 3.96 -47.77 -5.11
CA GLU A 796 5.15 -47.61 -5.95
C GLU A 796 5.24 -48.70 -7.03
N GLU A 797 4.90 -49.93 -6.67
CA GLU A 797 4.90 -51.12 -7.52
C GLU A 797 3.58 -51.30 -8.29
N ASN A 798 2.47 -50.76 -7.78
CA ASN A 798 1.12 -50.90 -8.32
C ASN A 798 0.47 -49.52 -8.49
N ARG A 799 1.05 -48.69 -9.36
CA ARG A 799 0.51 -47.37 -9.71
C ARG A 799 -0.90 -47.47 -10.29
N ILE A 800 -1.67 -46.40 -10.18
CA ILE A 800 -2.94 -46.25 -10.90
C ILE A 800 -2.66 -45.46 -12.17
N VAL A 801 -2.97 -46.02 -13.33
CA VAL A 801 -2.75 -45.36 -14.62
C VAL A 801 -4.07 -44.76 -15.13
N MET A 802 -4.03 -43.55 -15.66
CA MET A 802 -5.09 -42.96 -16.47
C MET A 802 -4.48 -42.53 -17.80
N THR A 803 -4.96 -43.09 -18.91
CA THR A 803 -4.43 -42.85 -20.25
C THR A 803 -5.55 -42.62 -21.25
N SER A 804 -5.28 -41.84 -22.31
CA SER A 804 -6.08 -41.91 -23.54
C SER A 804 -5.88 -43.26 -24.25
N MET A 805 -6.80 -43.63 -25.15
CA MET A 805 -6.62 -44.77 -26.04
C MET A 805 -5.47 -44.53 -27.03
N LYS A 806 -4.79 -45.60 -27.43
CA LYS A 806 -3.57 -45.61 -28.26
C LYS A 806 -3.70 -44.77 -29.54
N GLY A 807 -2.98 -43.65 -29.59
CA GLY A 807 -2.98 -42.73 -30.73
C GLY A 807 -4.10 -41.69 -30.74
N GLU A 808 -4.93 -41.65 -29.70
CA GLU A 808 -6.03 -40.69 -29.53
C GLU A 808 -5.76 -39.76 -28.33
N ARG A 809 -6.67 -38.79 -28.08
CA ARG A 809 -6.62 -37.93 -26.89
C ARG A 809 -8.01 -37.69 -26.32
N ALA A 810 -8.15 -37.91 -25.01
CA ALA A 810 -9.27 -37.42 -24.21
C ALA A 810 -9.04 -35.94 -23.84
N ILE A 811 -10.07 -35.11 -24.05
CA ILE A 811 -10.07 -33.68 -23.77
C ILE A 811 -11.08 -33.42 -22.66
N LEU A 812 -10.60 -33.09 -21.46
CA LEU A 812 -11.42 -32.74 -20.30
C LEU A 812 -11.76 -31.24 -20.37
N ASP A 813 -12.99 -30.93 -20.78
CA ASP A 813 -13.47 -29.57 -21.01
C ASP A 813 -14.35 -29.10 -19.86
N PHE A 814 -13.83 -28.18 -19.05
CA PHE A 814 -14.41 -27.71 -17.78
C PHE A 814 -15.24 -26.42 -17.90
N ALA A 815 -15.63 -26.02 -19.12
CA ALA A 815 -16.40 -24.78 -19.35
C ALA A 815 -17.74 -24.76 -18.59
N GLY A 816 -17.84 -23.94 -17.55
CA GLY A 816 -19.02 -23.85 -16.68
C GLY A 816 -19.15 -24.96 -15.64
N ALA A 817 -18.09 -25.75 -15.40
CA ALA A 817 -18.08 -26.86 -14.44
C ALA A 817 -17.88 -26.42 -12.97
N GLY A 818 -17.52 -25.16 -12.70
CA GLY A 818 -17.32 -24.64 -11.34
C GLY A 818 -16.17 -25.29 -10.56
N GLY A 819 -15.25 -25.97 -11.25
CA GLY A 819 -14.08 -26.65 -10.68
C GLY A 819 -13.21 -27.27 -11.78
N GLY A 820 -11.91 -27.44 -11.51
CA GLY A 820 -10.93 -28.06 -12.42
C GLY A 820 -10.61 -29.51 -12.05
N PHE A 821 -9.41 -29.99 -12.37
CA PHE A 821 -8.93 -31.32 -12.00
C PHE A 821 -8.07 -31.28 -10.73
N GLU A 822 -8.57 -31.82 -9.62
CA GLU A 822 -7.85 -31.96 -8.35
C GLU A 822 -7.31 -33.40 -8.14
N LEU A 823 -5.98 -33.58 -8.16
CA LEU A 823 -5.29 -34.82 -7.79
C LEU A 823 -4.73 -34.73 -6.37
N TRP A 824 -5.49 -35.21 -5.39
CA TRP A 824 -5.03 -35.42 -4.02
C TRP A 824 -4.54 -36.87 -3.78
N GLY A 825 -4.93 -37.81 -4.65
CA GLY A 825 -4.39 -39.17 -4.64
C GLY A 825 -2.89 -39.22 -4.93
N SER A 826 -2.24 -40.29 -4.48
CA SER A 826 -0.81 -40.53 -4.60
C SER A 826 -0.50 -41.76 -5.48
N TYR A 827 0.71 -41.84 -6.03
CA TYR A 827 1.14 -42.92 -6.94
C TYR A 827 0.27 -43.10 -8.20
N TRP A 828 -0.35 -42.04 -8.69
CA TRP A 828 -0.98 -42.02 -10.01
C TRP A 828 0.03 -41.80 -11.12
N HIS A 829 -0.33 -42.23 -12.32
CA HIS A 829 0.30 -41.89 -13.59
C HIS A 829 -0.79 -41.42 -14.55
N ILE A 830 -0.82 -40.13 -14.85
CA ILE A 830 -1.82 -39.52 -15.75
C ILE A 830 -1.11 -39.14 -17.04
N TYR A 831 -1.51 -39.77 -18.15
CA TYR A 831 -0.80 -39.75 -19.41
C TYR A 831 -1.70 -39.32 -20.58
N GLY A 832 -1.19 -38.42 -21.43
CA GLY A 832 -1.73 -38.22 -22.78
C GLY A 832 -3.12 -37.58 -22.89
N ILE A 833 -3.55 -36.79 -21.90
CA ILE A 833 -4.85 -36.09 -21.87
C ILE A 833 -4.71 -34.57 -22.06
N ASP A 834 -5.80 -33.92 -22.47
CA ASP A 834 -5.92 -32.45 -22.50
C ASP A 834 -6.88 -31.96 -21.40
N ILE A 835 -6.60 -30.79 -20.83
CA ILE A 835 -7.37 -30.14 -19.76
C ILE A 835 -7.60 -28.67 -20.15
N CYS A 836 -8.85 -28.24 -20.30
CA CYS A 836 -9.13 -26.89 -20.78
C CYS A 836 -10.42 -26.22 -20.28
N ASN A 837 -10.44 -24.89 -20.44
CA ASN A 837 -11.60 -24.02 -20.28
C ASN A 837 -12.21 -23.98 -18.87
N THR A 838 -11.42 -24.15 -17.80
CA THR A 838 -11.93 -23.92 -16.43
C THR A 838 -12.40 -22.47 -16.23
N ASP A 839 -13.38 -22.28 -15.34
CA ASP A 839 -13.92 -20.95 -15.03
C ASP A 839 -12.89 -20.03 -14.35
N GLY A 840 -13.12 -18.71 -14.35
CA GLY A 840 -12.19 -17.71 -13.83
C GLY A 840 -11.83 -17.90 -12.34
N ASN A 841 -10.53 -17.86 -12.03
CA ASN A 841 -9.90 -18.22 -10.75
C ASN A 841 -9.95 -19.72 -10.41
N ILE A 842 -10.08 -20.60 -11.41
CA ILE A 842 -10.03 -22.06 -11.26
C ILE A 842 -8.90 -22.63 -12.12
N LYS A 843 -7.97 -23.33 -11.47
CA LYS A 843 -6.78 -23.93 -12.09
C LYS A 843 -7.17 -25.12 -12.96
N GLY A 844 -6.45 -25.31 -14.08
CA GLY A 844 -6.67 -26.46 -14.95
C GLY A 844 -6.48 -27.77 -14.19
N MET A 845 -5.30 -27.95 -13.62
CA MET A 845 -4.97 -29.05 -12.72
C MET A 845 -4.30 -28.56 -11.42
N GLN A 846 -4.78 -29.04 -10.28
CA GLN A 846 -4.09 -28.96 -8.98
C GLN A 846 -3.58 -30.34 -8.57
N ILE A 847 -2.30 -30.41 -8.18
CA ILE A 847 -1.65 -31.62 -7.66
C ILE A 847 -1.32 -31.38 -6.19
N ALA A 848 -1.98 -32.15 -5.32
CA ALA A 848 -1.92 -32.06 -3.86
C ALA A 848 -1.55 -33.41 -3.18
N GLY A 849 -1.43 -34.49 -3.97
CA GLY A 849 -0.89 -35.78 -3.54
C GLY A 849 0.61 -35.93 -3.79
N HIS A 850 1.12 -37.15 -3.60
CA HIS A 850 2.56 -37.45 -3.59
C HIS A 850 2.95 -38.51 -4.63
N HIS A 851 4.21 -38.49 -5.08
CA HIS A 851 4.81 -39.50 -5.97
C HIS A 851 4.07 -39.71 -7.32
N ASN A 852 3.27 -38.75 -7.77
CA ASN A 852 2.50 -38.86 -9.01
C ASN A 852 3.38 -38.55 -10.24
N ILE A 853 3.04 -39.15 -11.37
CA ILE A 853 3.65 -38.87 -12.69
C ILE A 853 2.56 -38.25 -13.57
N ILE A 854 2.75 -37.02 -14.01
CA ILE A 854 1.86 -36.32 -14.94
C ILE A 854 2.62 -36.16 -16.25
N GLU A 855 2.16 -36.80 -17.32
CA GLU A 855 2.96 -37.02 -18.52
C GLU A 855 2.22 -36.71 -19.82
N SER A 856 2.87 -35.97 -20.73
CA SER A 856 2.30 -35.63 -22.04
C SER A 856 0.89 -35.00 -21.97
N VAL A 857 0.61 -34.31 -20.87
CA VAL A 857 -0.65 -33.59 -20.60
C VAL A 857 -0.56 -32.17 -21.16
N ASN A 858 -1.62 -31.72 -21.83
CA ASN A 858 -1.76 -30.31 -22.23
C ASN A 858 -2.77 -29.59 -21.32
N ALA A 859 -2.43 -28.40 -20.82
CA ALA A 859 -3.33 -27.55 -20.04
C ALA A 859 -3.46 -26.17 -20.70
N TYR A 860 -4.65 -25.82 -21.19
CA TYR A 860 -4.83 -24.56 -21.93
C TYR A 860 -6.21 -23.89 -21.77
N ASN A 861 -6.26 -22.58 -22.02
CA ASN A 861 -7.46 -21.74 -21.86
C ASN A 861 -8.08 -21.80 -20.44
N ASN A 862 -7.32 -22.17 -19.41
CA ASN A 862 -7.83 -22.27 -18.04
C ASN A 862 -7.92 -20.89 -17.39
N GLY A 863 -8.92 -20.70 -16.53
CA GLY A 863 -9.21 -19.43 -15.86
C GLY A 863 -8.26 -19.05 -14.71
N ASP A 864 -7.17 -19.79 -14.53
CA ASP A 864 -6.07 -19.62 -13.57
C ASP A 864 -4.92 -20.55 -14.04
N THR A 865 -3.84 -20.73 -13.26
CA THR A 865 -2.68 -21.57 -13.57
C THR A 865 -3.06 -22.90 -14.25
N GLY A 866 -2.38 -23.24 -15.36
CA GLY A 866 -2.68 -24.46 -16.13
C GLY A 866 -2.41 -25.76 -15.34
N ILE A 867 -1.20 -25.94 -14.79
CA ILE A 867 -0.85 -27.07 -13.90
C ILE A 867 -0.10 -26.55 -12.67
N GLN A 868 -0.71 -26.64 -11.49
CA GLN A 868 -0.12 -26.22 -10.22
C GLN A 868 0.07 -27.39 -9.24
N ILE A 869 1.27 -27.50 -8.68
CA ILE A 869 1.55 -28.29 -7.48
C ILE A 869 1.32 -27.39 -6.25
N SER A 870 0.38 -27.74 -5.37
CA SER A 870 0.14 -27.05 -4.08
C SER A 870 -0.85 -27.81 -3.18
N GLY A 871 -0.53 -27.90 -1.89
CA GLY A 871 -1.44 -28.36 -0.82
C GLY A 871 -2.27 -27.21 -0.23
N THR A 872 -2.64 -27.30 1.05
CA THR A 872 -3.33 -26.24 1.80
C THR A 872 -2.47 -25.71 2.94
N SER A 873 -2.54 -24.41 3.22
CA SER A 873 -1.78 -23.74 4.30
C SER A 873 -2.30 -24.06 5.70
N THR A 874 -3.45 -24.74 5.78
CA THR A 874 -4.01 -25.30 7.02
C THR A 874 -3.48 -26.72 7.35
N GLU A 875 -2.60 -27.26 6.53
CA GLU A 875 -1.90 -28.53 6.77
C GLU A 875 -0.38 -28.29 6.92
N PRO A 876 0.32 -29.07 7.76
CA PRO A 876 1.76 -28.94 7.97
C PRO A 876 2.56 -29.42 6.74
N PHE A 877 3.84 -29.04 6.69
CA PHE A 877 4.74 -29.24 5.55
C PHE A 877 4.81 -30.69 5.06
N GLU A 878 4.74 -31.67 5.97
CA GLU A 878 4.81 -33.11 5.66
C GLU A 878 3.60 -33.61 4.85
N LYS A 879 2.50 -32.85 4.81
CA LYS A 879 1.31 -33.14 4.00
C LYS A 879 1.28 -32.37 2.67
N TRP A 880 2.24 -31.50 2.42
CA TRP A 880 2.32 -30.77 1.15
C TRP A 880 2.81 -31.71 0.03
N PRO A 881 2.29 -31.57 -1.21
CA PRO A 881 2.61 -32.46 -2.33
C PRO A 881 4.13 -32.55 -2.56
N SER A 882 4.64 -33.78 -2.62
CA SER A 882 6.08 -34.08 -2.71
C SER A 882 6.36 -35.18 -3.73
N HIS A 883 7.59 -35.18 -4.26
CA HIS A 883 8.09 -36.20 -5.19
C HIS A 883 7.27 -36.41 -6.48
N ASN A 884 6.46 -35.42 -6.90
CA ASN A 884 5.72 -35.51 -8.16
C ASN A 884 6.63 -35.17 -9.35
N LEU A 885 6.46 -35.90 -10.46
CA LEU A 885 7.15 -35.67 -11.73
C LEU A 885 6.17 -35.18 -12.77
N ILE A 886 6.41 -33.98 -13.32
CA ILE A 886 5.70 -33.42 -14.46
C ILE A 886 6.61 -33.58 -15.69
N LEU A 887 6.25 -34.45 -16.63
CA LEU A 887 7.09 -34.92 -17.72
C LEU A 887 6.47 -34.61 -19.09
N ASN A 888 7.19 -33.93 -19.97
CA ASN A 888 6.76 -33.68 -21.36
C ASN A 888 5.37 -32.98 -21.48
N CYS A 889 4.92 -32.26 -20.44
CA CYS A 889 3.65 -31.54 -20.46
C CYS A 889 3.75 -30.18 -21.19
N THR A 890 2.62 -29.65 -21.63
CA THR A 890 2.53 -28.36 -22.33
C THR A 890 1.47 -27.49 -21.64
N SER A 891 1.77 -26.24 -21.33
CA SER A 891 0.80 -25.35 -20.67
C SER A 891 0.76 -23.96 -21.29
N TYR A 892 -0.38 -23.54 -21.80
CA TYR A 892 -0.45 -22.35 -22.65
C TYR A 892 -1.80 -21.62 -22.66
N ASN A 893 -1.79 -20.32 -22.93
CA ASN A 893 -3.00 -19.50 -23.08
C ASN A 893 -3.95 -19.53 -21.86
N ASN A 894 -3.41 -19.78 -20.66
CA ASN A 894 -4.16 -19.70 -19.40
C ASN A 894 -4.28 -18.22 -18.98
N CYS A 895 -5.43 -17.82 -18.43
CA CYS A 895 -5.86 -16.43 -18.32
C CYS A 895 -6.83 -16.21 -17.14
N ASP A 896 -6.38 -15.56 -16.06
CA ASP A 896 -7.21 -15.26 -14.89
C ASP A 896 -7.92 -13.88 -14.99
N PRO A 897 -9.05 -13.66 -14.30
CA PRO A 897 -9.75 -12.37 -14.33
C PRO A 897 -9.05 -11.20 -13.60
N GLY A 898 -7.99 -11.44 -12.83
CA GLY A 898 -7.17 -10.40 -12.19
C GLY A 898 -6.03 -9.89 -13.07
N HIS A 899 -5.63 -10.69 -14.06
CA HIS A 899 -4.49 -10.51 -14.96
C HIS A 899 -3.12 -10.56 -14.26
N ASN A 900 -2.98 -11.41 -13.24
CA ASN A 900 -1.79 -11.44 -12.38
C ASN A 900 -1.50 -12.81 -11.72
N ASN A 901 -2.13 -13.89 -12.20
CA ASN A 901 -2.20 -15.15 -11.46
C ASN A 901 -2.06 -16.41 -12.33
N ALA A 902 -2.46 -16.37 -13.61
CA ALA A 902 -2.50 -17.53 -14.49
C ALA A 902 -1.16 -17.83 -15.19
N ASP A 903 -0.36 -18.69 -14.56
CA ASP A 903 0.88 -19.23 -15.12
C ASP A 903 0.62 -20.45 -16.03
N GLY A 904 1.64 -20.84 -16.79
CA GLY A 904 1.72 -22.16 -17.42
C GLY A 904 1.81 -23.27 -16.37
N PHE A 905 2.90 -23.26 -15.61
CA PHE A 905 3.13 -24.20 -14.50
C PHE A 905 3.36 -23.44 -13.20
N ALA A 906 2.99 -24.04 -12.07
CA ALA A 906 3.42 -23.54 -10.77
C ALA A 906 3.74 -24.65 -9.78
N ALA A 907 4.62 -24.34 -8.83
CA ALA A 907 4.83 -25.12 -7.62
C ALA A 907 5.07 -24.14 -6.47
N LYS A 908 3.96 -23.59 -5.95
CA LYS A 908 3.94 -22.38 -5.12
C LYS A 908 3.07 -22.49 -3.87
N LEU A 909 3.30 -21.59 -2.91
CA LEU A 909 2.63 -21.44 -1.61
C LEU A 909 2.84 -22.57 -0.60
N THR A 910 2.58 -23.82 -1.00
CA THR A 910 2.38 -24.98 -0.11
C THR A 910 2.87 -26.26 -0.78
N VAL A 911 4.18 -26.37 -1.00
CA VAL A 911 4.82 -27.46 -1.78
C VAL A 911 5.89 -28.15 -0.96
N GLY A 912 5.86 -29.49 -0.95
CA GLY A 912 6.84 -30.34 -0.28
C GLY A 912 8.06 -30.63 -1.16
N GLU A 913 8.97 -31.45 -0.66
CA GLU A 913 10.27 -31.68 -1.30
C GLU A 913 10.23 -32.49 -2.61
N GLY A 914 11.25 -32.29 -3.43
CA GLY A 914 11.62 -33.21 -4.52
C GLY A 914 10.66 -33.25 -5.72
N ASN A 915 9.84 -32.21 -5.93
CA ASN A 915 9.00 -32.09 -7.11
C ASN A 915 9.85 -31.67 -8.35
N VAL A 916 9.55 -32.23 -9.52
CA VAL A 916 10.36 -32.06 -10.74
C VAL A 916 9.49 -31.74 -11.96
N PHE A 917 9.88 -30.72 -12.73
CA PHE A 917 9.39 -30.46 -14.08
C PHE A 917 10.48 -30.82 -15.10
N ARG A 918 10.18 -31.73 -16.05
CA ARG A 918 11.13 -32.25 -17.03
C ARG A 918 10.56 -32.21 -18.45
N GLY A 919 11.28 -31.62 -19.40
CA GLY A 919 10.86 -31.62 -20.81
C GLY A 919 9.59 -30.81 -21.10
N CYS A 920 9.19 -29.92 -20.19
CA CYS A 920 7.91 -29.20 -20.26
C CYS A 920 8.02 -27.90 -21.08
N ILE A 921 6.92 -27.47 -21.71
CA ILE A 921 6.85 -26.24 -22.52
C ILE A 921 5.74 -25.33 -21.97
N ALA A 922 6.05 -24.06 -21.68
CA ALA A 922 5.07 -23.05 -21.28
C ALA A 922 5.10 -21.83 -22.20
N TYR A 923 3.95 -21.46 -22.79
CA TYR A 923 3.90 -20.31 -23.70
C TYR A 923 2.57 -19.55 -23.71
N ASN A 924 2.66 -18.23 -23.97
CA ASN A 924 1.48 -17.35 -24.06
C ASN A 924 0.50 -17.47 -22.88
N ASN A 925 0.98 -17.82 -21.68
CA ASN A 925 0.22 -17.69 -20.44
C ASN A 925 0.19 -16.22 -20.02
N LEU A 926 -0.85 -15.82 -19.31
CA LEU A 926 -1.10 -14.42 -19.00
C LEU A 926 -0.07 -13.82 -18.05
N ASP A 927 0.29 -14.52 -16.97
CA ASP A 927 1.36 -14.11 -16.08
C ASP A 927 2.69 -14.77 -16.50
N ASP A 928 3.08 -15.90 -15.91
CA ASP A 928 4.39 -16.51 -16.18
C ASP A 928 4.36 -17.86 -16.90
N GLY A 929 5.52 -18.29 -17.42
CA GLY A 929 5.72 -19.68 -17.84
C GLY A 929 5.79 -20.64 -16.65
N TRP A 930 6.53 -20.25 -15.60
CA TRP A 930 6.67 -20.96 -14.32
C TRP A 930 6.65 -20.00 -13.14
N ASP A 931 5.88 -20.30 -12.08
CA ASP A 931 5.95 -19.59 -10.79
C ASP A 931 6.19 -20.54 -9.59
N LEU A 932 7.20 -20.22 -8.79
CA LEU A 932 7.60 -20.92 -7.56
C LEU A 932 7.43 -20.05 -6.30
N TYR A 933 6.46 -19.12 -6.29
CA TYR A 933 6.23 -18.17 -5.19
C TYR A 933 6.16 -18.82 -3.79
N ALA A 934 7.01 -18.35 -2.88
CA ALA A 934 6.95 -18.64 -1.45
C ALA A 934 6.42 -17.42 -0.69
N LYS A 935 5.62 -17.64 0.37
CA LYS A 935 4.94 -16.59 1.14
C LYS A 935 5.36 -16.61 2.59
N VAL A 936 5.60 -15.46 3.21
CA VAL A 936 6.05 -15.35 4.62
C VAL A 936 5.07 -16.01 5.59
N ASP A 937 3.76 -15.95 5.33
CA ASP A 937 2.73 -16.62 6.14
C ASP A 937 2.85 -18.16 6.19
N THR A 938 3.40 -18.78 5.13
CA THR A 938 3.61 -20.25 5.05
C THR A 938 5.07 -20.66 5.20
N GLY A 939 6.02 -19.72 5.04
CA GLY A 939 7.46 -19.98 5.14
C GLY A 939 8.07 -20.55 3.84
N PRO A 940 9.24 -21.21 3.93
CA PRO A 940 9.87 -21.86 2.79
C PRO A 940 9.06 -23.07 2.30
N ILE A 941 8.94 -23.18 0.98
CA ILE A 941 8.48 -24.41 0.31
C ILE A 941 9.68 -25.32 0.00
N GLY A 942 9.41 -26.59 -0.28
CA GLY A 942 10.43 -27.55 -0.68
C GLY A 942 11.12 -27.19 -2.00
N ALA A 943 12.33 -27.71 -2.21
CA ALA A 943 13.10 -27.45 -3.41
C ALA A 943 12.44 -28.10 -4.65
N VAL A 944 12.53 -27.39 -5.78
CA VAL A 944 11.93 -27.78 -7.06
C VAL A 944 13.02 -27.80 -8.12
N VAL A 945 13.01 -28.82 -8.98
CA VAL A 945 13.92 -28.94 -10.13
C VAL A 945 13.15 -28.71 -11.43
N ILE A 946 13.67 -27.83 -12.29
CA ILE A 946 13.18 -27.55 -13.64
C ILE A 946 14.30 -27.91 -14.62
N GLU A 947 14.08 -28.89 -15.51
CA GLU A 947 15.13 -29.38 -16.41
C GLU A 947 14.66 -29.72 -17.84
N ASN A 948 15.46 -29.32 -18.83
CA ASN A 948 15.14 -29.46 -20.26
C ASN A 948 13.80 -28.79 -20.63
N CYS A 949 13.43 -27.69 -19.95
CA CYS A 949 12.16 -26.99 -20.14
C CYS A 949 12.31 -25.74 -21.01
N VAL A 950 11.20 -25.28 -21.62
CA VAL A 950 11.19 -24.10 -22.52
C VAL A 950 10.04 -23.16 -22.17
N ALA A 951 10.36 -21.88 -21.90
CA ALA A 951 9.39 -20.83 -21.58
C ALA A 951 9.42 -19.71 -22.64
N TYR A 952 8.33 -19.46 -23.36
CA TYR A 952 8.33 -18.40 -24.39
C TYR A 952 7.02 -17.61 -24.54
N ARG A 953 7.13 -16.31 -24.84
CA ARG A 953 5.97 -15.41 -25.07
C ARG A 953 4.92 -15.37 -23.95
N ASN A 954 5.27 -15.75 -22.73
CA ASN A 954 4.40 -15.53 -21.57
C ASN A 954 4.36 -14.02 -21.25
N GLY A 955 3.23 -13.57 -20.70
CA GLY A 955 2.92 -12.15 -20.48
C GLY A 955 1.81 -11.61 -21.37
N THR A 956 1.52 -12.28 -22.48
CA THR A 956 0.43 -11.93 -23.41
C THR A 956 -0.22 -13.21 -23.95
N VAL A 957 -1.56 -13.29 -23.91
CA VAL A 957 -2.32 -14.45 -24.44
C VAL A 957 -2.31 -14.52 -25.98
N LEU A 958 -2.60 -15.69 -26.56
CA LEU A 958 -2.43 -15.98 -27.99
C LEU A 958 -3.19 -15.05 -28.95
N ASP A 959 -4.31 -14.47 -28.53
CA ASP A 959 -5.11 -13.53 -29.33
C ASP A 959 -4.77 -12.05 -29.06
N GLY A 960 -3.88 -11.78 -28.09
CA GLY A 960 -3.50 -10.43 -27.67
C GLY A 960 -4.58 -9.68 -26.89
N SER A 961 -5.60 -10.35 -26.35
CA SER A 961 -6.70 -9.70 -25.62
C SER A 961 -6.35 -9.24 -24.20
N ALA A 962 -5.32 -9.82 -23.57
CA ALA A 962 -4.89 -9.55 -22.20
C ALA A 962 -3.37 -9.69 -22.01
N SER A 963 -2.82 -9.04 -20.99
CA SER A 963 -1.39 -9.10 -20.62
C SER A 963 -1.16 -9.00 -19.11
N GLY A 964 -0.16 -9.73 -18.58
CA GLY A 964 0.28 -9.76 -17.16
C GLY A 964 1.78 -9.44 -16.98
N GLU A 965 2.49 -10.08 -16.03
CA GLU A 965 3.93 -9.78 -15.79
C GLU A 965 4.89 -10.36 -16.85
N GLY A 966 4.66 -11.58 -17.33
CA GLY A 966 5.39 -12.17 -18.45
C GLY A 966 6.77 -12.71 -18.18
N ASN A 967 7.06 -13.29 -17.01
CA ASN A 967 8.35 -13.95 -16.80
C ASN A 967 8.37 -15.36 -17.43
N GLY A 968 9.51 -15.78 -17.97
CA GLY A 968 9.70 -17.16 -18.43
C GLY A 968 9.74 -18.13 -17.26
N PHE A 969 10.60 -17.85 -16.27
CA PHE A 969 10.72 -18.62 -15.02
C PHE A 969 10.85 -17.68 -13.81
N LYS A 970 9.82 -17.60 -12.96
CA LYS A 970 9.76 -16.90 -11.66
C LYS A 970 10.07 -17.91 -10.54
N LEU A 971 11.27 -17.83 -9.97
CA LEU A 971 11.87 -18.87 -9.13
C LEU A 971 11.83 -18.56 -7.62
N GLY A 972 10.77 -17.90 -7.15
CA GLY A 972 10.56 -17.66 -5.72
C GLY A 972 9.66 -16.46 -5.41
N GLY A 973 9.70 -16.02 -4.15
CA GLY A 973 8.93 -14.87 -3.66
C GLY A 973 9.46 -14.30 -2.33
N GLU A 974 8.99 -13.09 -2.03
CA GLU A 974 9.03 -12.35 -0.74
C GLU A 974 10.37 -12.16 0.00
N GLY A 975 11.49 -12.73 -0.47
CA GLY A 975 12.79 -12.73 0.21
C GLY A 975 13.22 -14.12 0.73
N ILE A 976 12.39 -15.15 0.54
CA ILE A 976 12.54 -16.43 1.24
C ILE A 976 13.60 -17.30 0.54
N PRO A 977 14.64 -17.79 1.26
CA PRO A 977 15.70 -18.61 0.68
C PRO A 977 15.22 -20.03 0.40
N VAL A 978 15.01 -20.37 -0.88
CA VAL A 978 14.73 -21.76 -1.32
C VAL A 978 15.66 -22.10 -2.49
N ARG A 979 16.41 -23.21 -2.37
CA ARG A 979 17.42 -23.63 -3.35
C ARG A 979 16.81 -24.40 -4.52
N HIS A 980 15.87 -23.77 -5.23
CA HIS A 980 15.35 -24.30 -6.49
C HIS A 980 16.47 -24.39 -7.55
N VAL A 981 16.37 -25.37 -8.44
CA VAL A 981 17.35 -25.63 -9.50
C VAL A 981 16.68 -25.51 -10.86
N ILE A 982 17.15 -24.60 -11.71
CA ILE A 982 16.83 -24.60 -13.14
C ILE A 982 18.07 -25.02 -13.93
N ARG A 983 17.92 -26.01 -14.83
CA ARG A 983 19.02 -26.46 -15.68
C ARG A 983 18.64 -26.85 -17.09
N ASN A 984 19.58 -26.78 -18.03
CA ASN A 984 19.41 -27.17 -19.44
C ASN A 984 18.15 -26.54 -20.10
N SER A 985 17.72 -25.36 -19.67
CA SER A 985 16.40 -24.80 -20.00
C SER A 985 16.51 -23.49 -20.77
N ILE A 986 15.51 -23.19 -21.59
CA ILE A 986 15.51 -22.07 -22.54
C ILE A 986 14.37 -21.09 -22.23
N ALA A 987 14.67 -19.80 -22.14
CA ALA A 987 13.67 -18.74 -21.93
C ALA A 987 13.74 -17.72 -23.07
N PHE A 988 12.69 -17.54 -23.90
CA PHE A 988 12.76 -16.56 -24.98
C PHE A 988 11.50 -15.77 -25.30
N ALA A 989 11.68 -14.50 -25.66
CA ALA A 989 10.62 -13.59 -26.11
C ALA A 989 9.40 -13.52 -25.18
N ASN A 990 9.56 -13.74 -23.87
CA ASN A 990 8.56 -13.42 -22.84
C ASN A 990 8.56 -11.90 -22.59
N ASP A 991 7.43 -11.31 -22.23
CA ASP A 991 7.29 -9.84 -22.14
C ASP A 991 8.07 -9.25 -20.93
N GLY A 992 8.12 -10.00 -19.84
CA GLY A 992 8.90 -9.77 -18.64
C GLY A 992 10.29 -10.41 -18.72
N ASN A 993 10.79 -10.94 -17.59
CA ASN A 993 12.17 -11.45 -17.51
C ASN A 993 12.28 -12.90 -18.02
N GLY A 994 13.42 -13.29 -18.58
CA GLY A 994 13.65 -14.67 -19.00
C GLY A 994 13.69 -15.64 -17.81
N ILE A 995 14.66 -15.45 -16.91
CA ILE A 995 14.80 -16.18 -15.65
C ILE A 995 14.94 -15.14 -14.52
N THR A 996 14.07 -15.19 -13.51
CA THR A 996 14.11 -14.29 -12.35
C THR A 996 14.05 -15.06 -11.04
N SER A 997 14.85 -14.66 -10.06
CA SER A 997 14.76 -15.15 -8.68
C SER A 997 13.54 -14.62 -7.93
N ASN A 998 12.94 -13.53 -8.41
CA ASN A 998 11.82 -12.83 -7.75
C ASN A 998 12.03 -12.65 -6.24
N SER A 999 13.17 -12.07 -5.87
CA SER A 999 13.60 -11.84 -4.48
C SER A 999 14.06 -13.07 -3.67
N ASN A 1000 13.97 -14.31 -4.16
CA ASN A 1000 14.55 -15.48 -3.48
C ASN A 1000 16.09 -15.44 -3.57
N PRO A 1001 16.84 -15.34 -2.47
CA PRO A 1001 18.29 -15.11 -2.49
C PRO A 1001 19.16 -16.36 -2.75
N ALA A 1002 18.57 -17.53 -3.05
CA ALA A 1002 19.25 -18.83 -2.96
C ALA A 1002 19.19 -19.74 -4.22
N ILE A 1003 18.69 -19.26 -5.37
CA ILE A 1003 18.46 -20.13 -6.54
C ILE A 1003 19.73 -20.58 -7.27
N ILE A 1004 19.63 -21.73 -7.95
CA ILE A 1004 20.71 -22.38 -8.71
C ILE A 1004 20.35 -22.41 -10.21
N VAL A 1005 21.22 -21.89 -11.07
CA VAL A 1005 20.97 -21.67 -12.52
C VAL A 1005 22.12 -22.27 -13.36
N GLU A 1006 21.86 -23.35 -14.08
CA GLU A 1006 22.92 -24.17 -14.72
C GLU A 1006 22.65 -24.43 -16.20
N ASN A 1007 23.63 -24.19 -17.09
CA ASN A 1007 23.50 -24.54 -18.51
C ASN A 1007 22.20 -23.98 -19.15
N THR A 1008 21.83 -22.72 -18.91
CA THR A 1008 20.59 -22.14 -19.48
C THR A 1008 20.89 -21.20 -20.66
N THR A 1009 19.92 -21.03 -21.55
CA THR A 1009 19.96 -20.03 -22.63
C THR A 1009 18.74 -19.12 -22.51
N SER A 1010 18.95 -17.83 -22.23
CA SER A 1010 17.88 -16.85 -22.09
C SER A 1010 18.05 -15.73 -23.12
N ALA A 1011 17.04 -15.50 -23.97
CA ALA A 1011 17.19 -14.66 -25.16
C ALA A 1011 15.96 -13.83 -25.56
N PHE A 1012 16.16 -12.60 -26.03
CA PHE A 1012 15.10 -11.72 -26.57
C PHE A 1012 13.90 -11.44 -25.65
N ASN A 1013 13.98 -11.68 -24.34
CA ASN A 1013 12.91 -11.35 -23.39
C ASN A 1013 12.80 -9.82 -23.23
N GLY A 1014 11.60 -9.27 -22.99
CA GLY A 1014 11.37 -7.81 -22.91
C GLY A 1014 11.95 -7.16 -21.63
N GLY A 1015 12.07 -7.95 -20.57
CA GLY A 1015 12.83 -7.65 -19.36
C GLY A 1015 14.32 -8.01 -19.46
N SER A 1016 14.91 -8.35 -18.31
CA SER A 1016 16.27 -8.92 -18.27
C SER A 1016 16.22 -10.39 -18.69
N ASN A 1017 17.27 -10.91 -19.33
CA ASN A 1017 17.34 -12.35 -19.58
C ASN A 1017 17.59 -13.11 -18.26
N TYR A 1018 18.36 -12.52 -17.35
CA TYR A 1018 18.60 -12.99 -15.99
C TYR A 1018 18.37 -11.86 -14.98
N ALA A 1019 17.57 -12.13 -13.95
CA ALA A 1019 17.34 -11.25 -12.81
C ALA A 1019 17.55 -12.02 -11.49
N LEU A 1020 18.78 -12.05 -11.00
CA LEU A 1020 19.23 -12.75 -9.80
C LEU A 1020 19.47 -11.74 -8.67
N TYR A 1021 18.43 -11.49 -7.87
CA TYR A 1021 18.40 -10.53 -6.76
C TYR A 1021 17.56 -11.02 -5.57
N GLY A 1022 17.88 -10.55 -4.37
CA GLY A 1022 17.13 -10.81 -3.13
C GLY A 1022 16.35 -9.60 -2.61
N LYS A 1023 15.73 -9.74 -1.43
CA LYS A 1023 15.03 -8.67 -0.70
C LYS A 1023 15.53 -8.64 0.76
N GLY A 1024 15.69 -7.43 1.31
CA GLY A 1024 16.25 -7.22 2.65
C GLY A 1024 17.70 -7.69 2.79
N ASP A 1025 18.17 -7.82 4.04
CA ASP A 1025 19.57 -8.09 4.39
C ASP A 1025 19.92 -9.61 4.45
N ILE A 1026 19.07 -10.47 3.90
CA ILE A 1026 19.24 -11.94 3.91
C ILE A 1026 20.44 -12.35 3.03
N GLU A 1027 21.28 -13.27 3.51
CA GLU A 1027 22.49 -13.69 2.79
C GLU A 1027 22.18 -14.25 1.38
N ARG A 1028 22.89 -13.73 0.37
CA ARG A 1028 22.76 -14.17 -1.02
C ARG A 1028 23.61 -15.40 -1.28
N SER A 1029 22.96 -16.53 -1.54
CA SER A 1029 23.58 -17.86 -1.75
C SER A 1029 23.31 -18.42 -3.15
N PHE A 1030 23.10 -17.53 -4.12
CA PHE A 1030 22.95 -17.86 -5.54
C PHE A 1030 24.12 -18.66 -6.10
N GLU A 1031 23.81 -19.59 -7.00
CA GLU A 1031 24.78 -20.30 -7.83
C GLU A 1031 24.40 -20.19 -9.31
N ALA A 1032 25.34 -19.79 -10.16
CA ALA A 1032 25.11 -19.72 -11.60
C ALA A 1032 26.36 -20.13 -12.37
N ARG A 1033 26.22 -21.03 -13.35
CA ARG A 1033 27.32 -21.46 -14.24
C ARG A 1033 26.81 -21.87 -15.62
N ASN A 1034 27.68 -21.77 -16.63
CA ASN A 1034 27.43 -22.18 -18.01
C ASN A 1034 26.23 -21.47 -18.69
N ASN A 1035 25.87 -20.25 -18.30
CA ASN A 1035 24.65 -19.59 -18.77
C ASN A 1035 24.89 -18.62 -19.95
N ILE A 1036 23.97 -18.56 -20.91
CA ILE A 1036 24.02 -17.61 -22.04
C ILE A 1036 22.85 -16.63 -21.97
N SER A 1037 23.15 -15.34 -21.83
CA SER A 1037 22.23 -14.25 -22.15
C SER A 1037 22.42 -13.82 -23.60
N TYR A 1038 21.34 -13.57 -24.34
CA TYR A 1038 21.43 -13.08 -25.71
C TYR A 1038 20.35 -12.04 -26.04
N LYS A 1039 20.76 -10.83 -26.42
CA LYS A 1039 19.87 -9.75 -26.93
C LYS A 1039 18.61 -9.49 -26.06
N GLY A 1040 18.74 -9.48 -24.72
CA GLY A 1040 17.64 -9.14 -23.81
C GLY A 1040 17.21 -7.66 -23.91
N GLY A 1041 15.97 -7.35 -23.58
CA GLY A 1041 15.38 -6.01 -23.65
C GLY A 1041 15.89 -5.05 -22.56
N LYS A 1042 16.38 -5.60 -21.44
CA LYS A 1042 17.07 -4.88 -20.35
C LYS A 1042 18.39 -5.59 -20.01
N PRO A 1043 19.38 -4.87 -19.42
CA PRO A 1043 20.59 -5.49 -18.87
C PRO A 1043 20.27 -6.55 -17.81
N ASP A 1044 21.15 -7.52 -17.61
CA ASP A 1044 20.97 -8.59 -16.63
C ASP A 1044 21.21 -8.08 -15.20
N ASN A 1045 20.18 -8.16 -14.37
CA ASN A 1045 20.26 -7.77 -12.96
C ASN A 1045 20.91 -8.92 -12.17
N ILE A 1046 22.20 -8.81 -11.84
CA ILE A 1046 22.96 -9.83 -11.11
C ILE A 1046 23.55 -9.17 -9.86
N GLU A 1047 22.88 -9.34 -8.72
CA GLU A 1047 23.26 -8.71 -7.45
C GLU A 1047 24.58 -9.29 -6.89
N LEU A 1048 24.72 -10.61 -6.92
CA LEU A 1048 25.90 -11.29 -6.39
C LEU A 1048 27.06 -11.25 -7.40
N ALA A 1049 27.96 -10.29 -7.22
CA ALA A 1049 29.04 -9.98 -8.17
C ALA A 1049 30.00 -11.14 -8.50
N SER A 1050 30.11 -12.17 -7.65
CA SER A 1050 30.91 -13.37 -7.91
C SER A 1050 30.39 -14.20 -9.09
N LEU A 1051 29.07 -14.18 -9.36
CA LEU A 1051 28.48 -14.89 -10.51
C LEU A 1051 29.00 -14.35 -11.86
N ARG A 1052 29.35 -13.06 -11.90
CA ARG A 1052 29.99 -12.40 -13.06
C ARG A 1052 31.52 -12.61 -13.11
N GLN A 1053 32.12 -13.28 -12.12
CA GLN A 1053 33.53 -13.68 -12.14
C GLN A 1053 33.74 -15.11 -12.67
N ASP A 1054 32.68 -15.93 -12.76
CA ASP A 1054 32.75 -17.23 -13.41
C ASP A 1054 32.82 -17.04 -14.95
N PRO A 1055 33.88 -17.52 -15.63
CA PRO A 1055 34.06 -17.32 -17.07
C PRO A 1055 33.08 -18.14 -17.93
N SER A 1056 32.31 -19.06 -17.34
CA SER A 1056 31.27 -19.82 -18.03
C SER A 1056 29.93 -19.07 -18.18
N ASN A 1057 29.73 -17.97 -17.45
CA ASN A 1057 28.51 -17.16 -17.55
C ASN A 1057 28.70 -15.99 -18.52
N TYR A 1058 27.75 -15.83 -19.44
CA TYR A 1058 27.69 -14.77 -20.44
C TYR A 1058 26.50 -13.84 -20.17
N PHE A 1059 26.48 -13.22 -18.98
CA PHE A 1059 25.51 -12.18 -18.62
C PHE A 1059 25.72 -10.93 -19.47
N ASP A 1060 24.63 -10.25 -19.88
CA ASP A 1060 24.62 -9.23 -20.93
C ASP A 1060 25.25 -9.70 -22.26
N GLY A 1061 25.28 -11.03 -22.48
CA GLY A 1061 25.94 -11.68 -23.61
C GLY A 1061 27.46 -11.72 -23.52
N LYS A 1062 28.08 -11.52 -22.35
CA LYS A 1062 29.53 -11.39 -22.22
C LYS A 1062 30.09 -11.97 -20.92
N ASN A 1063 31.24 -12.64 -20.98
CA ASN A 1063 31.93 -13.18 -19.79
C ASN A 1063 33.04 -12.26 -19.26
N ILE A 1064 33.65 -12.66 -18.13
CA ILE A 1064 34.74 -11.92 -17.47
C ILE A 1064 36.02 -11.79 -18.32
N ASN A 1065 36.29 -12.74 -19.22
CA ASN A 1065 37.43 -12.69 -20.14
C ASN A 1065 37.22 -11.66 -21.27
N GLY A 1066 35.97 -11.22 -21.47
CA GLY A 1066 35.56 -10.33 -22.54
C GLY A 1066 35.07 -11.03 -23.80
N GLU A 1067 34.88 -12.35 -23.76
CA GLU A 1067 34.29 -13.16 -24.82
C GLU A 1067 32.78 -12.87 -24.87
N THR A 1068 32.21 -12.77 -26.08
CA THR A 1068 30.82 -12.33 -26.32
C THR A 1068 30.05 -13.40 -27.06
N ALA A 1069 28.82 -13.69 -26.65
CA ALA A 1069 27.90 -14.60 -27.34
C ALA A 1069 27.47 -13.99 -28.68
N THR A 1070 27.76 -14.67 -29.79
CA THR A 1070 27.48 -14.21 -31.16
C THR A 1070 26.46 -15.09 -31.87
N GLU A 1071 25.88 -14.57 -32.96
CA GLU A 1071 24.76 -15.22 -33.66
C GLU A 1071 25.11 -16.59 -34.24
N ASP A 1072 26.38 -16.80 -34.61
CA ASP A 1072 26.94 -18.05 -35.11
C ASP A 1072 27.12 -19.14 -34.04
N TRP A 1073 26.93 -18.83 -32.76
CA TRP A 1073 26.84 -19.83 -31.68
C TRP A 1073 25.57 -20.66 -31.77
N PHE A 1074 24.54 -20.19 -32.49
CA PHE A 1074 23.25 -20.85 -32.63
C PHE A 1074 23.00 -21.32 -34.07
N VAL A 1075 22.30 -22.44 -34.25
CA VAL A 1075 21.84 -22.93 -35.56
C VAL A 1075 20.80 -21.97 -36.16
N SER A 1076 19.94 -21.40 -35.31
CA SER A 1076 19.01 -20.32 -35.62
C SER A 1076 18.74 -19.46 -34.39
N THR A 1077 18.49 -18.16 -34.61
CA THR A 1077 17.92 -17.25 -33.59
C THR A 1077 16.60 -16.64 -34.06
N ASP A 1078 15.90 -17.30 -34.99
CA ASP A 1078 14.57 -16.88 -35.47
C ASP A 1078 13.49 -17.29 -34.47
N ILE A 1079 13.12 -16.36 -33.59
CA ILE A 1079 12.05 -16.53 -32.57
C ILE A 1079 10.63 -16.72 -33.14
N ASN A 1080 10.47 -16.80 -34.47
CA ASN A 1080 9.25 -17.26 -35.11
C ASN A 1080 9.17 -18.79 -35.25
N ILE A 1081 10.28 -19.51 -35.09
CA ILE A 1081 10.29 -20.97 -34.99
C ILE A 1081 9.56 -21.37 -33.69
N VAL A 1082 8.62 -22.30 -33.81
CA VAL A 1082 7.83 -22.84 -32.71
C VAL A 1082 8.41 -24.20 -32.29
N PRO A 1083 8.81 -24.38 -31.03
CA PRO A 1083 9.22 -25.69 -30.51
C PRO A 1083 8.05 -26.70 -30.55
N GLU A 1084 8.34 -27.94 -30.93
CA GLU A 1084 7.37 -29.04 -30.98
C GLU A 1084 7.89 -30.24 -30.17
N ARG A 1085 7.18 -31.37 -30.22
CA ARG A 1085 7.62 -32.64 -29.61
C ARG A 1085 7.89 -33.69 -30.66
N ASP A 1086 8.93 -34.48 -30.46
CA ASP A 1086 9.19 -35.68 -31.26
C ASP A 1086 8.35 -36.88 -30.79
N ALA A 1087 8.49 -38.02 -31.47
CA ALA A 1087 7.76 -39.25 -31.15
C ALA A 1087 8.14 -39.91 -29.81
N SER A 1088 9.17 -39.41 -29.10
CA SER A 1088 9.52 -39.82 -27.73
C SER A 1088 8.97 -38.88 -26.65
N GLY A 1089 8.32 -37.78 -27.06
CA GLY A 1089 7.89 -36.68 -26.19
C GLY A 1089 8.96 -35.62 -25.95
N THR A 1090 10.20 -35.84 -26.39
CA THR A 1090 11.31 -34.88 -26.28
C THR A 1090 11.02 -33.60 -27.07
N ILE A 1091 11.44 -32.44 -26.56
CA ILE A 1091 11.26 -31.15 -27.26
C ILE A 1091 12.21 -31.07 -28.46
N ASP A 1092 11.65 -30.86 -29.66
CA ASP A 1092 12.37 -30.47 -30.87
C ASP A 1092 12.36 -28.94 -30.99
N MET A 1093 13.55 -28.33 -30.88
CA MET A 1093 13.75 -26.89 -31.03
C MET A 1093 13.90 -26.44 -32.48
N LYS A 1094 14.01 -27.37 -33.45
CA LYS A 1094 14.09 -27.10 -34.90
C LYS A 1094 15.22 -26.12 -35.28
N GLY A 1095 16.35 -26.21 -34.59
CA GLY A 1095 17.50 -25.32 -34.72
C GLY A 1095 17.43 -24.03 -33.90
N LEU A 1096 16.31 -23.68 -33.27
CA LEU A 1096 16.19 -22.45 -32.48
C LEU A 1096 16.98 -22.56 -31.18
N PHE A 1097 18.02 -21.73 -31.03
CA PHE A 1097 18.98 -21.74 -29.92
C PHE A 1097 19.78 -23.05 -29.72
N GLU A 1098 19.68 -24.02 -30.65
CA GLU A 1098 20.59 -25.17 -30.69
C GLU A 1098 22.02 -24.70 -30.94
N LEU A 1099 22.97 -25.21 -30.16
CA LEU A 1099 24.35 -24.69 -30.15
C LEU A 1099 25.22 -25.29 -31.25
N THR A 1100 25.98 -24.44 -31.94
CA THR A 1100 26.99 -24.85 -32.92
C THR A 1100 28.34 -25.08 -32.26
N GLY A 1101 29.30 -25.65 -33.02
CA GLY A 1101 30.70 -25.75 -32.59
C GLY A 1101 31.47 -24.41 -32.48
N ALA A 1102 30.81 -23.26 -32.67
CA ALA A 1102 31.36 -21.94 -32.34
C ALA A 1102 31.10 -21.55 -30.88
N ALA A 1103 30.08 -22.13 -30.24
CA ALA A 1103 29.82 -21.93 -28.81
C ALA A 1103 30.89 -22.63 -27.94
N PRO A 1104 31.29 -22.06 -26.79
CA PRO A 1104 32.19 -22.72 -25.84
C PRO A 1104 31.62 -24.05 -25.34
N GLN A 1105 32.46 -25.09 -25.27
CA GLN A 1105 32.01 -26.43 -24.91
C GLN A 1105 31.39 -26.47 -23.50
N GLY A 1106 30.11 -26.85 -23.42
CA GLY A 1106 29.38 -26.99 -22.15
C GLY A 1106 28.72 -25.71 -21.64
N VAL A 1107 28.74 -24.62 -22.41
CA VAL A 1107 28.05 -23.36 -22.10
C VAL A 1107 26.73 -23.28 -22.88
N GLY A 1108 25.66 -22.85 -22.22
CA GLY A 1108 24.30 -22.74 -22.77
C GLY A 1108 23.44 -24.00 -22.57
N ALA A 1109 22.16 -23.87 -22.89
CA ALA A 1109 21.22 -24.97 -22.87
C ALA A 1109 21.46 -25.97 -24.00
N VAL A 1110 21.50 -27.25 -23.62
CA VAL A 1110 21.33 -28.39 -24.51
C VAL A 1110 20.14 -29.17 -23.99
N ILE A 1111 19.02 -29.11 -24.71
CA ILE A 1111 17.83 -29.92 -24.41
C ILE A 1111 18.22 -31.39 -24.54
N GLY A 1112 18.25 -32.11 -23.41
CA GLY A 1112 18.51 -33.55 -23.40
C GLY A 1112 17.27 -34.35 -23.82
N PRO A 1113 17.44 -35.61 -24.26
CA PRO A 1113 16.31 -36.50 -24.51
C PRO A 1113 15.52 -36.72 -23.20
N THR A 1114 14.21 -36.54 -23.27
CA THR A 1114 13.27 -36.78 -22.16
C THR A 1114 12.27 -37.85 -22.59
N PRO A 1115 12.73 -39.11 -22.81
CA PRO A 1115 11.85 -40.18 -23.27
C PRO A 1115 10.70 -40.39 -22.28
N GLY A 1116 9.49 -40.52 -22.82
CA GLY A 1116 8.31 -40.90 -22.06
C GLY A 1116 8.39 -42.31 -21.47
N SER A 1117 7.39 -42.63 -20.66
CA SER A 1117 7.21 -43.95 -20.06
C SER A 1117 6.75 -44.96 -21.13
N GLU A 1118 7.25 -46.19 -21.06
CA GLU A 1118 6.64 -47.32 -21.79
C GLU A 1118 5.37 -47.75 -21.04
N ILE A 1119 4.21 -47.65 -21.71
CA ILE A 1119 2.90 -48.04 -21.18
C ILE A 1119 2.33 -49.15 -22.08
N ASP A 1120 1.83 -50.24 -21.48
CA ASP A 1120 1.13 -51.30 -22.21
C ASP A 1120 -0.30 -50.85 -22.59
N GLU A 1121 -0.39 -50.18 -23.74
CA GLU A 1121 -1.62 -49.60 -24.30
C GLU A 1121 -2.49 -50.56 -25.14
N GLU A 1122 -2.16 -51.86 -25.24
CA GLU A 1122 -2.80 -52.80 -26.19
C GLU A 1122 -4.12 -53.42 -25.63
N PRO A 1123 -5.31 -53.04 -26.14
CA PRO A 1123 -6.52 -53.82 -25.89
C PRO A 1123 -6.46 -55.15 -26.67
N VAL A 1124 -6.67 -56.28 -26.00
CA VAL A 1124 -6.62 -57.60 -26.64
C VAL A 1124 -7.87 -57.79 -27.51
N SER A 1125 -7.75 -57.50 -28.81
CA SER A 1125 -8.79 -57.77 -29.82
C SER A 1125 -8.95 -59.29 -30.01
N GLY A 1126 -9.76 -59.92 -29.16
CA GLY A 1126 -9.66 -61.36 -28.86
C GLY A 1126 -10.92 -62.21 -29.01
N ILE A 1127 -12.01 -61.72 -29.62
CA ILE A 1127 -13.18 -62.55 -29.95
C ILE A 1127 -13.57 -62.35 -31.42
N THR A 1128 -13.19 -63.33 -32.25
CA THR A 1128 -13.92 -63.66 -33.48
C THR A 1128 -14.83 -64.84 -33.19
N ASP A 1129 -16.02 -64.88 -33.79
CA ASP A 1129 -17.02 -65.93 -33.55
C ASP A 1129 -16.48 -67.35 -33.85
N GLU A 1130 -16.64 -68.28 -32.91
CA GLU A 1130 -16.87 -69.71 -33.24
C GLU A 1130 -18.07 -70.24 -32.44
N GLU A 1131 -18.79 -71.18 -33.06
CA GLU A 1131 -20.11 -71.63 -32.61
C GLU A 1131 -20.05 -72.71 -31.51
N SER A 1132 -21.22 -72.98 -30.92
CA SER A 1132 -21.46 -74.00 -29.90
C SER A 1132 -21.04 -75.42 -30.27
N SER A 1133 -20.44 -76.14 -29.31
CA SER A 1133 -20.68 -77.57 -29.11
C SER A 1133 -20.64 -77.96 -27.62
N SER A 1134 -21.22 -79.10 -27.28
CA SER A 1134 -21.47 -79.60 -25.93
C SER A 1134 -20.46 -80.67 -25.46
N ASP A 1135 -20.63 -81.12 -24.21
CA ASP A 1135 -20.12 -82.40 -23.63
C ASP A 1135 -18.58 -82.42 -23.34
N ASP A 1136 -18.02 -83.15 -22.37
CA ASP A 1136 -18.56 -84.02 -21.29
C ASP A 1136 -17.57 -84.06 -20.08
N GLU A 1137 -17.85 -84.88 -19.06
CA GLU A 1137 -17.01 -85.16 -17.87
C GLU A 1137 -15.56 -85.61 -18.17
N SER A 1138 -14.62 -85.31 -17.26
CA SER A 1138 -13.85 -86.35 -16.52
C SER A 1138 -12.85 -85.78 -15.49
N VAL A 1139 -12.57 -86.59 -14.45
CA VAL A 1139 -11.51 -86.41 -13.44
C VAL A 1139 -10.59 -87.64 -13.46
N PRO A 1140 -9.26 -87.43 -13.35
CA PRO A 1140 -8.45 -88.07 -12.30
C PRO A 1140 -7.59 -86.99 -11.57
N ASP A 1141 -7.16 -87.13 -10.31
CA ASP A 1141 -6.36 -88.19 -9.66
C ASP A 1141 -4.94 -88.32 -10.31
N ASP A 1142 -3.81 -88.51 -9.61
CA ASP A 1142 -3.55 -88.84 -8.21
C ASP A 1142 -2.11 -88.41 -7.79
N GLU A 1143 -1.79 -88.53 -6.49
CA GLU A 1143 -0.46 -88.52 -5.82
C GLU A 1143 0.49 -87.29 -5.97
N GLY A 1144 1.36 -86.95 -5.01
CA GLY A 1144 1.48 -87.44 -3.62
C GLY A 1144 2.92 -87.42 -3.07
N THR A 1145 3.10 -87.01 -1.80
CA THR A 1145 4.29 -87.24 -0.93
C THR A 1145 5.63 -86.54 -1.30
N SER A 1146 6.64 -86.39 -0.41
CA SER A 1146 6.70 -86.06 1.04
C SER A 1146 8.17 -85.99 1.52
N TYR A 1147 8.46 -85.19 2.57
CA TYR A 1147 9.71 -85.18 3.39
C TYR A 1147 11.00 -84.68 2.67
N ASP A 1148 11.81 -83.75 3.19
CA ASP A 1148 12.33 -83.45 4.55
C ASP A 1148 13.67 -84.17 4.87
N GLU A 1149 14.77 -83.43 4.70
CA GLU A 1149 16.05 -83.61 5.42
C GLU A 1149 16.74 -82.24 5.61
N GLY A 1150 17.06 -81.88 6.86
CA GLY A 1150 18.20 -81.00 7.19
C GLY A 1150 19.53 -81.80 7.21
N PRO A 1151 20.62 -81.35 7.87
CA PRO A 1151 20.66 -80.35 8.96
C PRO A 1151 21.96 -79.48 9.00
N VAL A 1152 22.25 -78.82 10.14
CA VAL A 1152 23.61 -78.66 10.77
C VAL A 1152 24.70 -77.83 10.03
N GLU A 1153 25.52 -76.97 10.66
CA GLU A 1153 25.57 -76.31 11.99
C GLU A 1153 26.71 -75.25 11.98
N ASP A 1154 27.11 -74.72 13.14
CA ASP A 1154 28.31 -73.88 13.45
C ASP A 1154 28.37 -72.43 12.86
N GLU A 1155 28.47 -71.33 13.62
CA GLU A 1155 29.43 -70.89 14.68
C GLU A 1155 30.80 -70.40 14.11
N GLU A 1156 31.51 -69.40 14.64
CA GLU A 1156 31.45 -68.58 15.89
C GLU A 1156 31.35 -67.06 15.56
N SER A 1157 30.91 -66.09 16.39
CA SER A 1157 30.93 -65.79 17.85
C SER A 1157 32.09 -64.86 18.33
N SER A 1158 31.94 -64.26 19.53
CA SER A 1158 32.79 -63.24 20.21
C SER A 1158 32.80 -61.82 19.57
N ASN A 1159 32.97 -60.69 20.27
CA ASN A 1159 32.97 -60.30 21.71
C ASN A 1159 32.65 -58.75 21.76
N ASP A 1160 32.59 -57.98 22.86
CA ASP A 1160 33.05 -58.11 24.27
C ASP A 1160 32.20 -57.22 25.25
N GLU A 1161 32.61 -57.13 26.52
CA GLU A 1161 32.04 -56.41 27.70
C GLU A 1161 32.51 -54.91 27.79
N GLU A 1162 32.27 -54.01 28.78
CA GLU A 1162 32.15 -53.99 30.27
C GLU A 1162 31.26 -52.78 30.72
N THR A 1163 30.26 -52.81 31.64
CA THR A 1163 30.19 -52.94 33.15
C THR A 1163 30.52 -51.71 34.04
N SER A 1164 29.52 -51.22 34.81
CA SER A 1164 29.60 -50.74 36.23
C SER A 1164 28.18 -50.38 36.73
N ASP A 1165 27.61 -50.81 37.88
CA ASP A 1165 28.00 -50.73 39.32
C ASP A 1165 28.05 -49.30 39.92
N ASP A 1166 27.53 -48.98 41.12
CA ASP A 1166 26.59 -49.69 42.04
C ASP A 1166 26.06 -48.74 43.18
N GLY A 1167 24.98 -49.13 43.90
CA GLY A 1167 24.56 -48.65 45.24
C GLY A 1167 23.81 -47.30 45.40
N GLU A 1168 23.08 -47.00 46.49
CA GLU A 1168 22.63 -47.81 47.65
C GLU A 1168 21.59 -47.03 48.55
N VAL A 1169 20.82 -47.70 49.44
CA VAL A 1169 20.15 -47.17 50.69
C VAL A 1169 18.99 -46.14 50.51
N SER A 1170 17.81 -46.14 51.19
CA SER A 1170 17.16 -46.81 52.36
C SER A 1170 15.61 -46.59 52.34
N ASP A 1171 14.70 -47.09 53.19
CA ASP A 1171 14.53 -48.27 54.11
C ASP A 1171 13.01 -48.36 54.52
N ASP A 1172 12.51 -49.56 54.91
CA ASP A 1172 11.58 -49.98 56.00
C ASP A 1172 10.55 -49.01 56.69
N GLU A 1173 9.40 -49.42 57.30
CA GLU A 1173 8.65 -50.71 57.37
C GLU A 1173 7.16 -50.51 57.81
N GLU A 1174 6.37 -51.58 57.62
CA GLU A 1174 5.13 -52.05 58.27
C GLU A 1174 4.31 -51.27 59.35
N THR A 1175 2.97 -51.31 59.12
CA THR A 1175 1.88 -51.77 60.03
C THR A 1175 0.91 -50.84 60.82
N SER A 1176 -0.37 -51.07 60.49
CA SER A 1176 -1.54 -51.26 61.39
C SER A 1176 -2.28 -50.06 61.98
N GLY A 1177 -3.62 -50.19 62.05
CA GLY A 1177 -4.48 -49.29 62.85
C GLY A 1177 -5.90 -49.08 62.31
N ASP A 1178 -6.84 -49.92 62.75
CA ASP A 1178 -8.17 -49.54 63.29
C ASP A 1178 -8.58 -48.04 63.29
N ARG A 1179 -9.86 -47.65 63.14
CA ARG A 1179 -11.12 -48.37 62.82
C ARG A 1179 -12.26 -47.35 62.75
N ASN A 1180 -13.36 -47.69 62.05
CA ASN A 1180 -14.64 -46.96 62.03
C ASN A 1180 -14.51 -45.54 61.40
N GLY A 1181 -15.53 -44.94 60.78
CA GLY A 1181 -16.96 -45.21 60.72
C GLY A 1181 -17.69 -43.84 60.65
N VAL A 1182 -19.01 -43.76 60.57
CA VAL A 1182 -20.03 -44.82 60.53
C VAL A 1182 -21.33 -44.20 59.98
N GLU A 1183 -22.18 -44.99 59.33
CA GLU A 1183 -23.62 -44.70 59.09
C GLU A 1183 -23.97 -43.48 58.18
N SER A 1184 -25.09 -43.45 57.44
CA SER A 1184 -26.11 -44.48 57.18
C SER A 1184 -26.97 -44.11 55.95
N ASP A 1185 -27.83 -45.05 55.52
CA ASP A 1185 -29.30 -44.94 55.42
C ASP A 1185 -29.93 -43.52 55.37
N SER A 1186 -30.99 -43.28 54.59
CA SER A 1186 -31.78 -44.11 53.65
C SER A 1186 -32.86 -43.23 53.00
N GLU A 1187 -33.61 -43.78 52.02
CA GLU A 1187 -35.05 -43.47 51.82
C GLU A 1187 -35.40 -42.01 51.43
N ASP A 1188 -36.60 -41.67 50.97
CA ASP A 1188 -37.58 -42.36 50.11
C ASP A 1188 -38.44 -41.25 49.43
N ASP A 1189 -39.43 -41.65 48.65
CA ASP A 1189 -40.74 -40.97 48.48
C ASP A 1189 -40.68 -39.44 48.23
N SER A 1190 -40.69 -39.01 46.97
CA SER A 1190 -41.93 -38.70 46.24
C SER A 1190 -42.89 -37.71 46.95
N LYS A 1191 -43.12 -36.56 46.32
CA LYS A 1191 -44.36 -36.19 45.60
C LYS A 1191 -44.10 -34.91 44.78
N ASP A 1192 -44.55 -34.72 43.54
CA ASP A 1192 -45.93 -34.80 43.01
C ASP A 1192 -46.79 -33.62 43.54
N PRO A 1193 -47.78 -33.05 42.80
CA PRO A 1193 -48.36 -33.58 41.57
C PRO A 1193 -48.69 -32.57 40.44
N GLU A 1194 -49.29 -33.13 39.37
CA GLU A 1194 -50.35 -32.54 38.53
C GLU A 1194 -49.97 -31.38 37.56
N GLN A 1195 -50.23 -31.51 36.24
CA GLN A 1195 -51.54 -31.45 35.53
C GLN A 1195 -52.13 -30.02 35.48
N THR A 1196 -52.75 -29.53 34.40
CA THR A 1196 -53.10 -30.14 33.09
C THR A 1196 -53.38 -29.04 32.05
N ASP A 1197 -53.32 -29.43 30.78
CA ASP A 1197 -54.19 -29.04 29.65
C ASP A 1197 -54.43 -27.56 29.25
N ASP A 1198 -54.22 -27.37 27.94
CA ASP A 1198 -55.19 -26.80 26.98
C ASP A 1198 -55.24 -25.30 26.58
N GLU A 1199 -55.75 -25.18 25.35
CA GLU A 1199 -56.23 -24.04 24.55
C GLU A 1199 -55.27 -22.84 24.33
N GLN A 1200 -54.74 -22.54 23.13
CA GLN A 1200 -55.26 -22.55 21.74
C GLN A 1200 -56.16 -21.34 21.38
N SER A 1201 -55.55 -20.28 20.82
CA SER A 1201 -56.15 -19.32 19.86
C SER A 1201 -55.05 -18.34 19.40
N ALA A 1202 -54.78 -18.03 18.12
CA ALA A 1202 -55.45 -18.26 16.83
C ALA A 1202 -56.81 -17.52 16.71
N LYS A 1203 -57.13 -16.76 15.65
CA LYS A 1203 -56.56 -16.64 14.29
C LYS A 1203 -56.70 -15.20 13.74
N ASP A 1204 -56.09 -14.95 12.58
CA ASP A 1204 -56.71 -14.44 11.33
C ASP A 1204 -55.56 -13.94 10.43
N GLU A 1205 -55.09 -14.63 9.39
CA GLU A 1205 -55.75 -15.26 8.23
C GLU A 1205 -56.29 -14.23 7.20
N LEU A 1206 -55.94 -14.44 5.92
CA LEU A 1206 -56.50 -13.84 4.70
C LEU A 1206 -56.27 -12.33 4.39
N VAL A 1207 -56.11 -11.85 3.14
CA VAL A 1207 -55.71 -12.48 1.84
C VAL A 1207 -55.51 -11.40 0.74
N LYS A 1208 -54.92 -11.80 -0.40
CA LYS A 1208 -55.09 -11.26 -1.79
C LYS A 1208 -54.39 -9.97 -2.24
N THR A 1209 -53.64 -10.15 -3.34
CA THR A 1209 -53.55 -9.32 -4.56
C THR A 1209 -52.89 -7.93 -4.49
N GLY A 1210 -52.24 -7.46 -5.56
CA GLY A 1210 -52.13 -8.06 -6.90
C GLY A 1210 -51.02 -7.43 -7.75
N SER A 1211 -50.84 -7.95 -8.96
CA SER A 1211 -49.74 -7.59 -9.86
C SER A 1211 -50.18 -6.69 -11.03
N TRP A 1212 -49.18 -6.06 -11.65
CA TRP A 1212 -49.20 -5.42 -12.98
C TRP A 1212 -50.04 -4.13 -13.17
N ILE A 1213 -49.36 -3.09 -13.64
CA ILE A 1213 -49.71 -2.35 -14.86
C ILE A 1213 -48.38 -1.97 -15.55
N ASP A 1214 -48.38 -1.88 -16.88
CA ASP A 1214 -47.18 -1.80 -17.71
C ASP A 1214 -47.37 -0.87 -18.93
N ILE A 1215 -46.28 -0.56 -19.63
CA ILE A 1215 -46.18 0.01 -20.99
C ILE A 1215 -46.60 1.49 -21.20
N LYS A 1216 -45.56 2.30 -21.42
CA LYS A 1216 -45.40 3.33 -22.48
C LYS A 1216 -46.64 3.72 -23.31
N ALA A 1217 -47.08 4.99 -23.19
CA ALA A 1217 -47.41 5.83 -24.36
C ALA A 1217 -47.75 7.28 -23.95
N LEU A 1218 -46.90 8.26 -24.34
CA LEU A 1218 -47.35 9.60 -24.78
C LEU A 1218 -46.23 10.43 -25.44
N PHE A 1219 -45.60 9.84 -26.46
CA PHE A 1219 -45.09 10.66 -27.57
C PHE A 1219 -46.32 11.25 -28.32
N ILE A 1220 -46.15 12.32 -29.09
CA ILE A 1220 -47.23 13.05 -29.78
C ILE A 1220 -48.12 13.91 -28.84
N ILE A 1221 -47.49 14.80 -28.06
CA ILE A 1221 -47.96 16.20 -27.99
C ILE A 1221 -46.89 17.09 -28.62
N GLY A 1222 -46.71 16.91 -29.93
CA GLY A 1222 -45.92 17.81 -30.76
C GLY A 1222 -46.83 18.65 -31.66
N ILE A 1223 -46.30 19.78 -32.13
CA ILE A 1223 -46.77 20.44 -33.36
C ILE A 1223 -48.23 20.94 -33.33
N MET A 1224 -48.62 21.68 -32.29
CA MET A 1224 -49.66 22.72 -32.41
C MET A 1224 -49.55 23.81 -31.33
N LEU A 1225 -48.56 24.71 -31.46
CA LEU A 1225 -48.62 26.14 -31.03
C LEU A 1225 -47.35 26.94 -31.41
N LEU A 1226 -46.87 26.78 -32.65
CA LEU A 1226 -45.76 27.57 -33.20
C LEU A 1226 -46.32 28.59 -34.22
N THR A 1227 -46.90 29.68 -33.73
CA THR A 1227 -47.07 30.99 -34.42
C THR A 1227 -47.78 31.99 -33.50
N ILE A 1228 -47.47 33.29 -33.66
CA ILE A 1228 -48.05 34.44 -32.93
C ILE A 1228 -47.58 34.52 -31.45
N GLY A 1229 -46.82 35.54 -31.05
CA GLY A 1229 -46.29 36.61 -31.89
C GLY A 1229 -45.25 37.52 -31.25
N VAL A 1230 -44.32 37.96 -32.10
CA VAL A 1230 -43.57 39.21 -31.98
C VAL A 1230 -44.52 40.34 -31.58
N GLY A 1231 -44.25 41.05 -30.47
CA GLY A 1231 -45.25 41.90 -29.83
C GLY A 1231 -44.73 42.96 -28.87
N LEU A 1232 -43.75 43.76 -29.29
CA LEU A 1232 -43.52 45.16 -28.88
C LEU A 1232 -43.52 45.53 -27.37
N MET A 1233 -42.36 46.04 -26.91
CA MET A 1233 -42.25 47.26 -26.07
C MET A 1233 -42.74 47.17 -24.60
N CYS A 1234 -42.38 48.08 -23.68
CA CYS A 1234 -41.16 48.89 -23.45
C CYS A 1234 -41.27 49.48 -22.02
N LEU A 1235 -40.16 50.04 -21.51
CA LEU A 1235 -40.11 50.88 -20.29
C LEU A 1235 -40.41 50.08 -18.97
N GLU A 1236 -40.18 50.59 -17.76
CA GLU A 1236 -39.59 51.89 -17.39
C GLU A 1236 -38.58 51.83 -16.24
N LYS A 1237 -37.81 52.92 -16.12
CA LYS A 1237 -36.87 53.27 -15.06
C LYS A 1237 -37.47 53.20 -13.64
N ARG A 1238 -36.56 52.92 -12.70
CA ARG A 1238 -36.38 53.63 -11.40
C ARG A 1238 -37.35 53.37 -10.24
N LYS A 1239 -36.73 53.41 -9.03
CA LYS A 1239 -37.25 53.94 -7.75
C LYS A 1239 -38.29 53.08 -6.98
N ILE A 1240 -38.37 53.14 -5.65
CA ILE A 1240 -37.40 53.48 -4.57
C ILE A 1240 -38.01 53.01 -3.23
N ASN A 1241 -37.20 52.50 -2.28
CA ASN A 1241 -37.49 52.40 -0.82
C ASN A 1241 -38.77 51.61 -0.38
N GLU A 1242 -38.99 51.20 0.87
CA GLU A 1242 -38.12 50.92 2.04
C GLU A 1242 -38.88 49.97 3.00
N ASN A 1243 -38.12 49.26 3.86
CA ASN A 1243 -38.44 48.89 5.26
C ASN A 1243 -39.89 48.55 5.68
N MET A 1244 -40.05 47.36 6.27
CA MET A 1244 -40.19 47.32 7.74
C MET A 1244 -39.81 45.99 8.41
N PHE A 1245 -38.70 46.04 9.15
CA PHE A 1245 -38.44 45.40 10.46
C PHE A 1245 -39.24 44.17 10.92
N ARG A 1246 -38.51 43.05 11.12
CA ARG A 1246 -38.19 42.41 12.42
C ARG A 1246 -37.14 41.31 12.15
N LYS A 1247 -36.05 41.14 12.91
CA LYS A 1247 -35.91 40.62 14.30
C LYS A 1247 -36.63 39.28 14.51
N ALA A 1248 -36.00 38.20 14.98
CA ALA A 1248 -34.62 38.02 15.44
C ALA A 1248 -34.16 36.56 15.21
N GLY A 1249 -32.87 36.32 15.45
CA GLY A 1249 -32.10 35.12 15.13
C GLY A 1249 -30.67 35.59 14.95
#